data_AF-A0A5N4DZX0-F1
#
_entry.id   AF-A0A5N4DZX0-F1
#
_cell.length_a   1.000
_cell.length_b   1.000
_cell.length_c   1.000
_cell.angle_alpha   90.00
_cell.angle_beta   90.00
_cell.angle_gamma   90.00
#
_symmetry.space_group_name_H-M   'P 1'
#
loop_
_entity.id
_entity.type
_entity.pdbx_description
1 polymer ?
#
loop_
_entity_poly.entity_id
_entity_poly.type
_entity_poly.pdbx_seq_one_letter_code
_entity_poly.pdbx_strand_id
1 'polypeptide(L)'
;MSLCRGAAIALRGCMLSLSALTAVSERVATLKVHFPDTERAEWLNKTVKQMWPFICQFMEKLFRETIEPAVRGAHPHLSTFSFTRVDMGQQPLRINGVKVYTENVDKRQIILDLQISFVGNCEIDLEIKRYFCRAGVQSIQIHGTMRVILEPLIGDMPLVGALSIFFLRKPLLEINWTGLTNLLDIPGLNGLSDTIILDVISNYLVLPNRITVPLVSEVQIAQLRFPIPKGVLRIHFIEAQDLQGKDTYLKGLVKGKSDPYGVIRVGNQIFQSKVIKESLSPKWNEVYEALVYEHPGQELEIELFDEDPDKDDFLGSLMIDLTEVEKERLLDEWFPLDEVPRGKLHLKLEWLTLVASAADLDKVLMDIRADKDQANDGLSSSLLILYLDSARNLPSGKKINSNPNPLVQMSVGHKAQESKIRYKTSEPVWEENFTFFVHNPRRQELEVEVRDEQHQCSLGNLRVPLSQLLSSEDMTMNQRFQLSNSGPNSSLKMKLALRVLHLEKQERPPDHQHSAQVKRPSVSKEGRKVAVRSQMPASPGTGDSGTAPSTPVIGGSDKPGVDERAQPAEAGPLEPGDLGRSCSSLQASATCSPSHASIKEPTPSIASDISLPIATQELRQRLRQLENGTTLGQSPLGQVQLTVRHSSQRNKLVVVVHSCRNLIAFSEDGSDPYVRLYLLPDKRRSGRRKTHVSKKTLNPVFDQSFDFSVSLPEVQRRTLDVAVKNSGGFLSKDKGLLGKVLVGLASEELTKGWTQWYDLTEDGTRPHVVP
;
A
#
# COMPACT_ATOMS: atom_id res chain seq x y z
N MET A 1 35.70 -39.20 -20.24
CA MET A 1 36.85 -39.43 -19.33
C MET A 1 37.79 -38.23 -19.16
N SER A 2 38.08 -37.41 -20.17
CA SER A 2 38.96 -36.23 -19.98
C SER A 2 38.38 -35.17 -19.02
N LEU A 3 37.07 -34.86 -19.10
CA LEU A 3 36.39 -33.96 -18.15
C LEU A 3 36.58 -34.38 -16.68
N CYS A 4 36.47 -35.67 -16.38
CA CYS A 4 36.62 -36.20 -15.01
C CYS A 4 38.06 -36.02 -14.48
N ARG A 5 39.08 -36.12 -15.35
CA ARG A 5 40.47 -35.83 -14.97
C ARG A 5 40.69 -34.33 -14.73
N GLY A 6 40.07 -33.46 -15.53
CA GLY A 6 40.09 -32.01 -15.29
C GLY A 6 39.48 -31.63 -13.94
N ALA A 7 38.29 -32.16 -13.64
CA ALA A 7 37.61 -31.95 -12.36
C ALA A 7 38.43 -32.46 -11.16
N ALA A 8 39.06 -33.64 -11.27
CA ALA A 8 39.90 -34.19 -10.20
C ALA A 8 41.17 -33.36 -9.93
N ILE A 9 41.75 -32.73 -10.96
CA ILE A 9 42.91 -31.83 -10.81
C ILE A 9 42.48 -30.50 -10.18
N ALA A 10 41.34 -29.94 -10.59
CA ALA A 10 40.77 -28.74 -9.97
C ALA A 10 40.40 -28.94 -8.49
N LEU A 11 39.80 -30.09 -8.15
CA LEU A 11 39.50 -30.48 -6.76
C LEU A 11 40.76 -30.67 -5.93
N ARG A 12 41.84 -31.27 -6.48
CA ARG A 12 43.13 -31.33 -5.78
C ARG A 12 43.75 -29.94 -5.57
N GLY A 13 43.62 -29.02 -6.52
CA GLY A 13 44.02 -27.62 -6.36
C GLY A 13 43.26 -26.91 -5.24
N CYS A 14 41.93 -27.07 -5.17
CA CYS A 14 41.12 -26.56 -4.07
C CYS A 14 41.49 -27.18 -2.72
N MET A 15 41.71 -28.50 -2.65
CA MET A 15 42.11 -29.18 -1.41
C MET A 15 43.49 -28.72 -0.91
N LEU A 16 44.45 -28.50 -1.81
CA LEU A 16 45.76 -27.93 -1.44
C LEU A 16 45.62 -26.48 -0.96
N SER A 17 44.77 -25.67 -1.60
CA SER A 17 44.45 -24.30 -1.15
C SER A 17 43.76 -24.29 0.21
N LEU A 18 42.82 -25.22 0.47
CA LEU A 18 42.22 -25.40 1.80
C LEU A 18 43.27 -25.80 2.84
N SER A 19 44.19 -26.72 2.52
CA SER A 19 45.22 -27.16 3.47
C SER A 19 46.17 -26.02 3.86
N ALA A 20 46.49 -25.12 2.92
CA ALA A 20 47.24 -23.90 3.20
C ALA A 20 46.42 -22.90 4.03
N LEU A 21 45.11 -22.78 3.79
CA LEU A 21 44.20 -21.95 4.59
C LEU A 21 44.06 -22.46 6.03
N THR A 22 44.02 -23.78 6.28
CA THR A 22 44.08 -24.32 7.65
C THR A 22 45.40 -24.02 8.36
N ALA A 23 46.54 -24.10 7.67
CA ALA A 23 47.84 -23.73 8.23
C ALA A 23 47.98 -22.23 8.53
N VAL A 24 47.23 -21.37 7.82
CA VAL A 24 47.08 -19.94 8.17
C VAL A 24 46.10 -19.76 9.33
N SER A 25 45.01 -20.52 9.38
CA SER A 25 43.98 -20.46 10.42
C SER A 25 44.54 -20.79 11.81
N GLU A 26 45.38 -21.83 11.94
CA GLU A 26 46.05 -22.16 13.22
C GLU A 26 46.97 -21.04 13.73
N ARG A 27 47.51 -20.20 12.84
CA ARG A 27 48.34 -19.03 13.21
C ARG A 27 47.53 -17.77 13.52
N VAL A 28 46.22 -17.76 13.26
CA VAL A 28 45.32 -16.61 13.48
C VAL A 28 44.41 -16.80 14.70
N ALA A 29 44.42 -17.99 15.33
CA ALA A 29 43.57 -18.37 16.46
C ALA A 29 43.70 -17.54 17.76
N THR A 30 44.60 -16.54 17.81
CA THR A 30 44.75 -15.59 18.92
C THR A 30 44.01 -14.26 18.73
N LEU A 31 43.31 -14.05 17.60
CA LEU A 31 42.51 -12.86 17.34
C LEU A 31 41.01 -13.22 17.27
N LYS A 32 40.22 -12.70 18.22
CA LYS A 32 38.74 -12.69 18.13
C LYS A 32 38.30 -11.75 17.00
N VAL A 33 38.24 -12.28 15.78
CA VAL A 33 37.64 -11.59 14.63
C VAL A 33 36.11 -11.58 14.82
N HIS A 34 35.54 -10.38 14.96
CA HIS A 34 34.09 -10.20 14.98
C HIS A 34 33.59 -10.19 13.54
N PHE A 35 32.93 -11.26 13.12
CA PHE A 35 32.22 -11.32 11.85
C PHE A 35 30.88 -10.57 11.98
N PRO A 36 30.53 -9.68 11.04
CA PRO A 36 29.22 -9.05 11.06
C PRO A 36 28.13 -10.05 10.68
N ASP A 37 27.02 -10.06 11.42
CA ASP A 37 25.79 -10.83 11.19
C ASP A 37 25.15 -10.67 9.79
N THR A 38 25.64 -9.76 8.96
CA THR A 38 25.10 -9.45 7.64
C THR A 38 26.26 -9.13 6.69
N GLU A 39 26.37 -9.89 5.61
CA GLU A 39 27.44 -9.78 4.62
C GLU A 39 27.02 -8.94 3.42
N ARG A 40 27.99 -8.28 2.75
CA ARG A 40 27.74 -7.53 1.50
C ARG A 40 28.04 -8.38 0.28
N ALA A 41 27.01 -8.73 -0.49
CA ALA A 41 27.13 -9.56 -1.69
C ALA A 41 27.20 -8.74 -3.00
N GLU A 42 28.27 -7.97 -3.21
CA GLU A 42 28.38 -7.12 -4.43
C GLU A 42 28.53 -7.94 -5.72
N TRP A 43 28.98 -9.20 -5.65
CA TRP A 43 28.92 -10.12 -6.78
C TRP A 43 27.47 -10.43 -7.19
N LEU A 44 26.56 -10.54 -6.22
CA LEU A 44 25.14 -10.80 -6.44
C LEU A 44 24.46 -9.59 -7.10
N ASN A 45 24.84 -8.36 -6.72
CA ASN A 45 24.43 -7.14 -7.43
C ASN A 45 24.83 -7.15 -8.92
N LYS A 46 26.03 -7.65 -9.24
CA LYS A 46 26.48 -7.79 -10.65
C LYS A 46 25.67 -8.85 -11.39
N THR A 47 25.36 -9.98 -10.75
CA THR A 47 24.48 -11.02 -11.31
C THR A 47 23.06 -10.48 -11.57
N VAL A 48 22.45 -9.80 -10.59
CA VAL A 48 21.13 -9.16 -10.74
C VAL A 48 21.14 -8.15 -11.89
N LYS A 49 22.19 -7.32 -12.03
CA LYS A 49 22.34 -6.38 -13.14
C LYS A 49 22.40 -7.07 -14.51
N GLN A 50 23.06 -8.23 -14.62
CA GLN A 50 23.10 -9.02 -15.86
C GLN A 50 21.75 -9.70 -16.14
N MET A 51 21.06 -10.17 -15.10
CA MET A 51 19.75 -10.81 -15.21
C MET A 51 18.59 -9.82 -15.40
N TRP A 52 18.82 -8.50 -15.22
CA TRP A 52 17.78 -7.48 -15.16
C TRP A 52 16.76 -7.52 -16.32
N PRO A 53 17.15 -7.69 -17.61
CA PRO A 53 16.17 -7.79 -18.69
C PRO A 53 15.20 -8.97 -18.55
N PHE A 54 15.66 -10.11 -18.02
CA PHE A 54 14.84 -11.28 -17.76
C PHE A 54 13.97 -11.11 -16.50
N ILE A 55 14.48 -10.39 -15.50
CA ILE A 55 13.68 -9.98 -14.33
C ILE A 55 12.54 -9.06 -14.78
N CYS A 56 12.79 -8.08 -15.66
CA CYS A 56 11.74 -7.23 -16.23
C CYS A 56 10.68 -8.03 -17.01
N GLN A 57 11.08 -9.03 -17.81
CA GLN A 57 10.14 -9.93 -18.50
C GLN A 57 9.28 -10.73 -17.50
N PHE A 58 9.88 -11.25 -16.43
CA PHE A 58 9.14 -11.92 -15.35
C PHE A 58 8.17 -10.96 -14.65
N MET A 59 8.59 -9.72 -14.36
CA MET A 59 7.75 -8.71 -13.74
C MET A 59 6.56 -8.34 -14.64
N GLU A 60 6.75 -8.12 -15.95
CA GLU A 60 5.63 -7.87 -16.87
C GLU A 60 4.62 -9.03 -16.84
N LYS A 61 5.11 -10.28 -16.86
CA LYS A 61 4.27 -11.47 -16.75
C LYS A 61 3.50 -11.51 -15.42
N LEU A 62 4.16 -11.25 -14.29
CA LEU A 62 3.55 -11.19 -12.96
C LEU A 62 2.44 -10.12 -12.89
N PHE A 63 2.70 -8.93 -13.44
CA PHE A 63 1.72 -7.84 -13.50
C PHE A 63 0.48 -8.24 -14.33
N ARG A 64 0.67 -8.85 -15.50
CA ARG A 64 -0.43 -9.22 -16.42
C ARG A 64 -1.21 -10.47 -16.01
N GLU A 65 -0.54 -11.51 -15.52
CA GLU A 65 -1.14 -12.82 -15.25
C GLU A 65 -1.56 -13.02 -13.79
N THR A 66 -0.99 -12.28 -12.84
CA THR A 66 -1.28 -12.43 -11.40
C THR A 66 -1.92 -11.18 -10.80
N ILE A 67 -1.31 -10.01 -10.98
CA ILE A 67 -1.79 -8.76 -10.34
C ILE A 67 -3.06 -8.24 -11.02
N GLU A 68 -3.08 -8.16 -12.36
CA GLU A 68 -4.25 -7.64 -13.11
C GLU A 68 -5.55 -8.43 -12.84
N PRO A 69 -5.57 -9.78 -12.82
CA PRO A 69 -6.76 -10.54 -12.42
C PRO A 69 -7.16 -10.30 -10.95
N ALA A 70 -6.20 -10.14 -10.03
CA ALA A 70 -6.49 -9.84 -8.63
C ALA A 70 -7.15 -8.46 -8.46
N VAL A 71 -6.63 -7.43 -9.14
CA VAL A 71 -7.22 -6.08 -9.13
C VAL A 71 -8.61 -6.07 -9.77
N ARG A 72 -8.82 -6.80 -10.88
CA ARG A 72 -10.16 -6.96 -11.49
C ARG A 72 -11.17 -7.62 -10.55
N GLY A 73 -10.73 -8.64 -9.81
CA GLY A 73 -11.58 -9.38 -8.88
C GLY A 73 -11.90 -8.63 -7.58
N ALA A 74 -11.07 -7.66 -7.20
CA ALA A 74 -11.22 -6.94 -5.92
C ALA A 74 -12.46 -6.02 -5.85
N HIS A 75 -12.96 -5.50 -6.98
CA HIS A 75 -14.17 -4.67 -6.97
C HIS A 75 -14.94 -4.69 -8.31
N PRO A 76 -16.29 -4.73 -8.33
CA PRO A 76 -17.07 -4.72 -9.58
C PRO A 76 -16.79 -3.54 -10.52
N HIS A 77 -16.39 -2.39 -9.97
CA HIS A 77 -15.98 -1.21 -10.76
C HIS A 77 -14.57 -1.35 -11.39
N LEU A 78 -13.72 -2.24 -10.86
CA LEU A 78 -12.39 -2.58 -11.38
C LEU A 78 -12.41 -3.72 -12.39
N SER A 79 -13.55 -4.36 -12.66
CA SER A 79 -13.70 -5.46 -13.64
C SER A 79 -13.10 -5.21 -15.04
N THR A 80 -12.98 -3.94 -15.45
CA THR A 80 -12.37 -3.51 -16.73
C THR A 80 -10.98 -2.89 -16.61
N PHE A 81 -10.32 -3.05 -15.46
CA PHE A 81 -8.93 -2.67 -15.22
C PHE A 81 -7.99 -3.44 -16.17
N SER A 82 -6.89 -2.82 -16.61
CA SER A 82 -5.80 -3.48 -17.34
C SER A 82 -4.52 -2.66 -17.29
N PHE A 83 -3.36 -3.33 -17.24
CA PHE A 83 -2.07 -2.67 -17.48
C PHE A 83 -1.84 -2.52 -18.98
N THR A 84 -1.82 -1.28 -19.47
CA THR A 84 -1.53 -1.00 -20.88
C THR A 84 -0.03 -1.05 -21.18
N ARG A 85 0.82 -0.72 -20.20
CA ARG A 85 2.28 -0.74 -20.29
C ARG A 85 2.88 -1.11 -18.94
N VAL A 86 3.94 -1.91 -18.93
CA VAL A 86 4.69 -2.28 -17.71
C VAL A 86 6.18 -2.25 -18.05
N ASP A 87 6.84 -1.15 -17.74
CA ASP A 87 8.30 -1.00 -17.88
C ASP A 87 8.90 -0.69 -16.51
N MET A 88 9.75 -1.57 -15.98
CA MET A 88 10.43 -1.40 -14.69
C MET A 88 11.70 -0.52 -14.79
N GLY A 89 12.04 -0.05 -16.00
CA GLY A 89 13.23 0.75 -16.26
C GLY A 89 14.52 -0.06 -16.33
N GLN A 90 15.65 0.66 -16.50
CA GLN A 90 16.97 0.07 -16.73
C GLN A 90 17.86 0.01 -15.47
N GLN A 91 17.38 0.51 -14.33
CA GLN A 91 18.12 0.47 -13.07
C GLN A 91 17.75 -0.81 -12.30
N PRO A 92 18.69 -1.72 -12.02
CA PRO A 92 18.41 -2.94 -11.29
C PRO A 92 18.20 -2.71 -9.80
N LEU A 93 17.46 -3.62 -9.16
CA LEU A 93 17.43 -3.70 -7.70
C LEU A 93 18.83 -3.96 -7.13
N ARG A 94 19.06 -3.45 -5.92
CA ARG A 94 20.30 -3.65 -5.16
C ARG A 94 20.03 -4.45 -3.89
N ILE A 95 20.99 -5.31 -3.58
CA ILE A 95 21.08 -6.09 -2.36
C ILE A 95 22.22 -5.48 -1.53
N ASN A 96 21.84 -4.83 -0.43
CA ASN A 96 22.75 -4.08 0.43
C ASN A 96 23.38 -4.97 1.53
N GLY A 97 22.70 -6.05 1.89
CA GLY A 97 23.09 -7.00 2.91
C GLY A 97 22.40 -8.35 2.71
N VAL A 98 23.08 -9.43 3.09
CA VAL A 98 22.58 -10.81 3.09
C VAL A 98 22.82 -11.40 4.47
N LYS A 99 21.77 -11.96 5.08
CA LYS A 99 21.85 -12.75 6.32
C LYS A 99 21.29 -14.14 6.07
N VAL A 100 22.02 -15.17 6.52
CA VAL A 100 21.60 -16.57 6.46
C VAL A 100 21.21 -17.01 7.87
N TYR A 101 20.09 -17.70 8.02
CA TYR A 101 19.66 -18.23 9.32
C TYR A 101 20.07 -19.70 9.45
N THR A 102 20.81 -20.00 10.51
CA THR A 102 21.32 -21.34 10.85
C THR A 102 20.79 -21.86 12.19
N GLU A 103 20.28 -20.97 13.04
CA GLU A 103 19.71 -21.29 14.36
C GLU A 103 18.17 -21.34 14.28
N ASN A 104 17.56 -22.35 14.90
CA ASN A 104 16.10 -22.56 14.94
C ASN A 104 15.40 -22.65 13.56
N VAL A 105 16.14 -23.06 12.52
CA VAL A 105 15.62 -23.32 11.18
C VAL A 105 15.45 -24.83 10.97
N ASP A 106 14.35 -25.27 10.34
CA ASP A 106 14.21 -26.67 9.91
C ASP A 106 15.32 -27.02 8.93
N LYS A 107 16.00 -28.15 9.17
CA LYS A 107 17.09 -28.68 8.33
C LYS A 107 16.65 -28.99 6.89
N ARG A 108 15.35 -28.95 6.59
CA ARG A 108 14.74 -29.14 5.26
C ARG A 108 14.64 -27.86 4.43
N GLN A 109 15.01 -26.70 4.97
CA GLN A 109 14.97 -25.41 4.28
C GLN A 109 16.23 -24.57 4.53
N ILE A 110 16.49 -23.60 3.65
CA ILE A 110 17.48 -22.54 3.88
C ILE A 110 16.75 -21.21 3.84
N ILE A 111 16.94 -20.38 4.87
CA ILE A 111 16.33 -19.05 4.97
C ILE A 111 17.40 -17.98 4.76
N LEU A 112 17.16 -17.12 3.76
CA LEU A 112 17.99 -15.98 3.40
C LEU A 112 17.18 -14.68 3.56
N ASP A 113 17.70 -13.72 4.32
CA ASP A 113 17.17 -12.36 4.35
C ASP A 113 18.06 -11.44 3.51
N LEU A 114 17.46 -10.82 2.50
CA LEU A 114 18.10 -9.92 1.56
C LEU A 114 17.60 -8.49 1.84
N GLN A 115 18.50 -7.58 2.20
CA GLN A 115 18.18 -6.17 2.36
C GLN A 115 18.10 -5.51 0.97
N ILE A 116 16.87 -5.32 0.47
CA ILE A 116 16.61 -4.79 -0.86
C ILE A 116 16.48 -3.27 -0.84
N SER A 117 17.09 -2.63 -1.83
CA SER A 117 16.87 -1.24 -2.20
C SER A 117 16.65 -1.18 -3.72
N PHE A 118 15.50 -0.67 -4.13
CA PHE A 118 15.18 -0.36 -5.52
C PHE A 118 14.76 1.10 -5.60
N VAL A 119 15.40 1.87 -6.47
CA VAL A 119 15.04 3.26 -6.78
C VAL A 119 15.15 3.39 -8.30
N GLY A 120 14.00 3.40 -8.96
CA GLY A 120 13.93 3.34 -10.42
C GLY A 120 12.83 4.23 -10.98
N ASN A 121 13.15 4.94 -12.06
CA ASN A 121 12.14 5.48 -12.96
C ASN A 121 11.56 4.31 -13.75
N CYS A 122 10.23 4.24 -13.81
CA CYS A 122 9.46 3.18 -14.43
C CYS A 122 8.30 3.79 -15.23
N GLU A 123 7.62 3.00 -16.04
CA GLU A 123 6.44 3.42 -16.79
C GLU A 123 5.41 2.28 -16.74
N ILE A 124 4.58 2.31 -15.69
CA ILE A 124 3.48 1.35 -15.50
C ILE A 124 2.18 2.08 -15.73
N ASP A 125 1.61 1.95 -16.93
CA ASP A 125 0.34 2.57 -17.29
C ASP A 125 -0.82 1.62 -17.03
N LEU A 126 -1.90 2.16 -16.46
CA LEU A 126 -3.13 1.43 -16.19
C LEU A 126 -4.35 2.15 -16.78
N GLU A 127 -5.31 1.35 -17.24
CA GLU A 127 -6.57 1.82 -17.82
C GLU A 127 -7.75 1.08 -17.21
N ILE A 128 -8.82 1.80 -16.86
CA ILE A 128 -10.11 1.23 -16.45
C ILE A 128 -11.14 1.67 -17.48
N LYS A 129 -11.37 0.79 -18.48
CA LYS A 129 -12.10 1.12 -19.71
C LYS A 129 -13.53 1.59 -19.48
N ARG A 130 -14.21 1.04 -18.46
CA ARG A 130 -15.58 1.42 -18.06
C ARG A 130 -15.74 2.91 -17.74
N TYR A 131 -14.68 3.56 -17.26
CA TYR A 131 -14.70 4.97 -16.85
C TYR A 131 -13.81 5.86 -17.73
N PHE A 132 -13.20 5.30 -18.79
CA PHE A 132 -12.16 5.96 -19.60
C PHE A 132 -11.01 6.54 -18.73
N CYS A 133 -10.79 5.96 -17.55
CA CYS A 133 -9.76 6.40 -16.64
C CYS A 133 -8.40 5.84 -17.08
N ARG A 134 -7.41 6.73 -17.15
CA ARG A 134 -5.99 6.39 -17.26
C ARG A 134 -5.22 7.04 -16.14
N ALA A 135 -4.31 6.27 -15.57
CA ALA A 135 -3.28 6.72 -14.64
C ALA A 135 -2.00 5.92 -14.93
N GLY A 136 -0.90 6.27 -14.30
CA GLY A 136 0.33 5.49 -14.38
C GLY A 136 1.26 5.75 -13.22
N VAL A 137 2.39 5.05 -13.23
CA VAL A 137 3.46 5.17 -12.25
C VAL A 137 4.77 5.52 -12.97
N GLN A 138 5.40 6.62 -12.56
CA GLN A 138 6.62 7.19 -13.15
C GLN A 138 7.91 6.78 -12.43
N SER A 139 7.82 6.51 -11.14
CA SER A 139 8.94 5.95 -10.37
C SER A 139 8.44 5.24 -9.13
N ILE A 140 9.19 4.23 -8.73
CA ILE A 140 8.95 3.42 -7.54
C ILE A 140 10.24 3.40 -6.73
N GLN A 141 10.11 3.61 -5.42
CA GLN A 141 11.14 3.30 -4.44
C GLN A 141 10.66 2.15 -3.54
N ILE A 142 11.49 1.13 -3.35
CA ILE A 142 11.22 0.01 -2.44
C ILE A 142 12.45 -0.19 -1.56
N HIS A 143 12.27 -0.11 -0.24
CA HIS A 143 13.29 -0.44 0.74
C HIS A 143 12.73 -1.40 1.77
N GLY A 144 13.40 -2.53 2.00
CA GLY A 144 12.96 -3.50 3.00
C GLY A 144 13.74 -4.81 2.96
N THR A 145 13.47 -5.67 3.95
CA THR A 145 14.06 -7.01 4.02
C THR A 145 13.15 -8.01 3.31
N MET A 146 13.63 -8.55 2.19
CA MET A 146 12.99 -9.61 1.42
C MET A 146 13.55 -10.96 1.88
N ARG A 147 12.69 -11.84 2.37
CA ARG A 147 13.04 -13.21 2.70
C ARG A 147 12.93 -14.08 1.45
N VAL A 148 13.93 -14.93 1.26
CA VAL A 148 13.98 -16.00 0.28
C VAL A 148 14.18 -17.32 1.02
N ILE A 149 13.20 -18.21 0.92
CA ILE A 149 13.26 -19.56 1.48
C ILE A 149 13.50 -20.55 0.35
N LEU A 150 14.54 -21.37 0.48
CA LEU A 150 14.82 -22.50 -0.42
C LEU A 150 14.27 -23.77 0.24
N GLU A 151 13.17 -24.30 -0.29
CA GLU A 151 12.44 -25.44 0.28
C GLU A 151 11.72 -26.25 -0.84
N PRO A 152 11.50 -27.57 -0.69
CA PRO A 152 12.24 -28.45 0.20
C PRO A 152 13.67 -28.61 -0.32
N LEU A 153 14.62 -28.83 0.58
CA LEU A 153 15.91 -29.38 0.20
C LEU A 153 15.73 -30.84 -0.22
N ILE A 154 16.24 -31.19 -1.40
CA ILE A 154 16.12 -32.51 -2.02
C ILE A 154 17.50 -33.13 -2.23
N GLY A 155 17.57 -34.47 -2.14
CA GLY A 155 18.82 -35.23 -2.30
C GLY A 155 19.30 -35.41 -3.75
N ASP A 156 18.73 -34.67 -4.70
CA ASP A 156 19.03 -34.73 -6.13
C ASP A 156 19.08 -33.30 -6.71
N MET A 157 19.81 -33.10 -7.81
CA MET A 157 20.02 -31.79 -8.44
C MET A 157 18.68 -31.25 -9.00
N PRO A 158 18.26 -30.00 -8.71
CA PRO A 158 19.06 -28.83 -8.29
C PRO A 158 19.21 -28.62 -6.76
N LEU A 159 19.04 -29.66 -5.94
CA LEU A 159 19.10 -29.65 -4.46
C LEU A 159 18.01 -28.84 -3.75
N VAL A 160 17.25 -28.02 -4.48
CA VAL A 160 16.16 -27.19 -3.98
C VAL A 160 14.92 -27.42 -4.83
N GLY A 161 13.79 -27.75 -4.21
CA GLY A 161 12.53 -27.97 -4.93
C GLY A 161 11.87 -26.68 -5.43
N ALA A 162 11.89 -25.61 -4.64
CA ALA A 162 11.41 -24.27 -5.02
C ALA A 162 12.05 -23.13 -4.20
N LEU A 163 11.82 -21.91 -4.67
CA LEU A 163 12.08 -20.67 -3.96
C LEU A 163 10.75 -20.05 -3.51
N SER A 164 10.63 -19.64 -2.25
CA SER A 164 9.53 -18.79 -1.76
C SER A 164 10.07 -17.40 -1.43
N ILE A 165 9.47 -16.35 -2.00
CA ILE A 165 9.98 -14.96 -1.92
C ILE A 165 8.86 -14.02 -1.42
N PHE A 166 9.14 -13.25 -0.37
CA PHE A 166 8.21 -12.27 0.23
C PHE A 166 8.98 -11.23 1.07
N PHE A 167 8.35 -10.10 1.43
CA PHE A 167 8.90 -9.17 2.40
C PHE A 167 8.49 -9.54 3.84
N LEU A 168 9.41 -9.40 4.79
CA LEU A 168 9.15 -9.73 6.20
C LEU A 168 8.22 -8.76 6.91
N ARG A 169 8.34 -7.48 6.58
CA ARG A 169 7.50 -6.38 7.06
C ARG A 169 7.05 -5.58 5.85
N LYS A 170 6.03 -4.73 6.02
CA LYS A 170 5.65 -3.78 4.97
C LYS A 170 6.90 -3.02 4.51
N PRO A 171 7.32 -3.12 3.24
CA PRO A 171 8.47 -2.37 2.76
C PRO A 171 8.15 -0.87 2.78
N LEU A 172 9.16 -0.03 2.99
CA LEU A 172 9.04 1.39 2.72
C LEU A 172 8.88 1.54 1.20
N LEU A 173 7.67 1.91 0.80
CA LEU A 173 7.22 1.99 -0.58
C LEU A 173 6.83 3.45 -0.89
N GLU A 174 7.49 4.05 -1.87
CA GLU A 174 7.07 5.33 -2.45
C GLU A 174 6.72 5.13 -3.92
N ILE A 175 5.58 5.67 -4.35
CA ILE A 175 5.09 5.56 -5.73
C ILE A 175 4.74 6.95 -6.24
N ASN A 176 5.39 7.39 -7.32
CA ASN A 176 5.08 8.65 -7.97
C ASN A 176 4.09 8.42 -9.11
N TRP A 177 2.85 8.87 -8.91
CA TRP A 177 1.74 8.63 -9.84
C TRP A 177 1.53 9.75 -10.86
N THR A 178 1.18 9.38 -12.09
CA THR A 178 0.50 10.24 -13.06
C THR A 178 -1.00 10.00 -13.03
N GLY A 179 -1.78 11.07 -12.89
CA GLY A 179 -3.25 10.96 -13.01
C GLY A 179 -3.95 10.17 -11.90
N LEU A 180 -3.35 9.99 -10.72
CA LEU A 180 -3.98 9.30 -9.57
C LEU A 180 -5.38 9.85 -9.25
N THR A 181 -5.58 11.16 -9.38
CA THR A 181 -6.89 11.80 -9.18
C THR A 181 -7.98 11.32 -10.14
N ASN A 182 -7.63 10.76 -11.30
CA ASN A 182 -8.58 10.11 -12.20
C ASN A 182 -9.06 8.77 -11.64
N LEU A 183 -8.17 8.03 -10.95
CA LEU A 183 -8.47 6.73 -10.32
C LEU A 183 -9.28 6.91 -9.04
N LEU A 184 -8.95 7.92 -8.23
CA LEU A 184 -9.69 8.24 -7.00
C LEU A 184 -11.10 8.81 -7.25
N ASP A 185 -11.37 9.34 -8.45
CA ASP A 185 -12.71 9.80 -8.88
C ASP A 185 -13.64 8.63 -9.31
N ILE A 186 -13.19 7.37 -9.28
CA ILE A 186 -13.97 6.20 -9.72
C ILE A 186 -14.91 5.72 -8.60
N PRO A 187 -16.21 5.53 -8.87
CA PRO A 187 -17.15 4.92 -7.92
C PRO A 187 -16.61 3.62 -7.30
N GLY A 188 -16.76 3.47 -5.99
CA GLY A 188 -16.17 2.38 -5.21
C GLY A 188 -14.69 2.55 -4.84
N LEU A 189 -13.96 3.46 -5.50
CA LEU A 189 -12.60 3.86 -5.12
C LEU A 189 -12.55 5.25 -4.47
N ASN A 190 -13.67 5.98 -4.41
CA ASN A 190 -13.82 7.33 -3.83
C ASN A 190 -13.37 7.46 -2.35
N GLY A 191 -13.24 6.35 -1.62
CA GLY A 191 -12.72 6.32 -0.24
C GLY A 191 -11.22 6.04 -0.15
N LEU A 192 -10.55 5.69 -1.25
CA LEU A 192 -9.12 5.44 -1.29
C LEU A 192 -8.34 6.76 -1.30
N SER A 193 -7.13 6.69 -0.79
CA SER A 193 -6.11 7.73 -0.86
C SER A 193 -4.82 7.13 -1.41
N ASP A 194 -3.84 7.98 -1.72
CA ASP A 194 -2.49 7.52 -2.06
C ASP A 194 -1.92 6.59 -0.98
N THR A 195 -2.04 6.98 0.29
CA THR A 195 -1.65 6.18 1.46
C THR A 195 -2.34 4.83 1.51
N ILE A 196 -3.66 4.77 1.29
CA ILE A 196 -4.40 3.49 1.31
C ILE A 196 -3.96 2.58 0.16
N ILE A 197 -3.65 3.14 -1.03
CA ILE A 197 -3.14 2.36 -2.15
C ILE A 197 -1.72 1.83 -1.86
N LEU A 198 -0.86 2.66 -1.27
CA LEU A 198 0.47 2.23 -0.80
C LEU A 198 0.37 1.13 0.26
N ASP A 199 -0.57 1.23 1.20
CA ASP A 199 -0.85 0.18 2.19
C ASP A 199 -1.33 -1.11 1.53
N VAL A 200 -2.27 -1.04 0.58
CA VAL A 200 -2.76 -2.22 -0.16
C VAL A 200 -1.63 -2.92 -0.92
N ILE A 201 -0.76 -2.17 -1.59
CA ILE A 201 0.40 -2.74 -2.30
C ILE A 201 1.41 -3.32 -1.31
N SER A 202 1.68 -2.63 -0.20
CA SER A 202 2.62 -3.09 0.84
C SER A 202 2.13 -4.36 1.53
N ASN A 203 0.82 -4.46 1.81
CA ASN A 203 0.17 -5.66 2.35
C ASN A 203 0.20 -6.85 1.36
N TYR A 204 0.25 -6.58 0.04
CA TYR A 204 0.39 -7.60 -0.99
C TYR A 204 1.81 -8.17 -1.12
N LEU A 205 2.82 -7.43 -0.63
CA LEU A 205 4.23 -7.85 -0.67
C LEU A 205 4.65 -8.69 0.55
N VAL A 206 3.79 -8.82 1.56
CA VAL A 206 4.05 -9.56 2.82
C VAL A 206 3.13 -10.77 2.97
N LEU A 207 3.47 -11.66 3.92
CA LEU A 207 2.70 -12.87 4.20
C LEU A 207 1.22 -12.59 4.53
N PRO A 208 0.28 -13.47 4.10
CA PRO A 208 0.51 -14.79 3.51
C PRO A 208 0.89 -14.78 2.02
N ASN A 209 0.93 -13.61 1.36
CA ASN A 209 1.34 -13.52 -0.04
C ASN A 209 2.84 -13.82 -0.16
N ARG A 210 3.18 -14.73 -1.08
CA ARG A 210 4.57 -15.05 -1.46
C ARG A 210 4.64 -15.49 -2.91
N ILE A 211 5.71 -15.13 -3.60
CA ILE A 211 6.02 -15.64 -4.93
C ILE A 211 6.70 -17.00 -4.76
N THR A 212 6.10 -18.07 -5.27
CA THR A 212 6.69 -19.42 -5.25
C THR A 212 7.19 -19.77 -6.64
N VAL A 213 8.50 -19.97 -6.78
CA VAL A 213 9.19 -20.34 -8.03
C VAL A 213 9.65 -21.79 -7.94
N PRO A 214 8.92 -22.75 -8.55
CA PRO A 214 9.34 -24.15 -8.55
C PRO A 214 10.56 -24.37 -9.44
N LEU A 215 11.51 -25.16 -8.94
CA LEU A 215 12.73 -25.57 -9.63
C LEU A 215 12.70 -27.04 -10.09
N VAL A 216 11.78 -27.85 -9.53
CA VAL A 216 11.48 -29.23 -9.95
C VAL A 216 10.00 -29.38 -10.33
N SER A 217 9.66 -30.50 -10.99
CA SER A 217 8.34 -30.74 -11.56
C SER A 217 7.22 -31.02 -10.53
N GLU A 218 5.99 -30.78 -10.97
CA GLU A 218 4.67 -30.87 -10.29
C GLU A 218 4.56 -31.76 -9.03
N VAL A 219 5.12 -32.98 -9.06
CA VAL A 219 4.83 -34.04 -8.07
C VAL A 219 5.30 -33.69 -6.65
N GLN A 220 6.30 -32.82 -6.49
CA GLN A 220 6.74 -32.30 -5.18
C GLN A 220 6.21 -30.89 -4.86
N ILE A 221 5.63 -30.18 -5.84
CA ILE A 221 5.13 -28.79 -5.69
C ILE A 221 3.89 -28.74 -4.79
N ALA A 222 3.08 -29.81 -4.75
CA ALA A 222 1.87 -29.88 -3.92
C ALA A 222 2.12 -29.75 -2.40
N GLN A 223 3.37 -29.92 -1.95
CA GLN A 223 3.77 -29.71 -0.56
C GLN A 223 4.13 -28.24 -0.30
N LEU A 224 4.75 -27.57 -1.27
CA LEU A 224 5.10 -26.13 -1.25
C LEU A 224 3.91 -25.20 -1.41
N ARG A 225 2.91 -25.66 -2.18
CA ARG A 225 1.63 -24.96 -2.34
C ARG A 225 0.68 -25.16 -1.16
N PHE A 226 1.05 -25.95 -0.14
CA PHE A 226 0.23 -26.21 1.05
C PHE A 226 0.96 -25.72 2.32
N PRO A 227 1.01 -24.40 2.56
CA PRO A 227 1.69 -23.84 3.73
C PRO A 227 0.97 -24.26 5.01
N ILE A 228 1.60 -25.14 5.79
CA ILE A 228 1.16 -25.45 7.15
C ILE A 228 1.68 -24.32 8.05
N PRO A 229 0.83 -23.62 8.84
CA PRO A 229 1.30 -22.66 9.83
C PRO A 229 2.30 -23.32 10.79
N LYS A 230 3.37 -22.62 11.16
CA LYS A 230 4.34 -23.13 12.14
C LYS A 230 3.73 -23.20 13.55
N GLY A 231 2.75 -22.34 13.84
CA GLY A 231 1.99 -22.32 15.09
C GLY A 231 0.69 -21.54 14.98
N VAL A 232 -0.13 -21.64 16.03
CA VAL A 232 -1.25 -20.72 16.30
C VAL A 232 -0.94 -19.97 17.58
N LEU A 233 -0.99 -18.64 17.52
CA LEU A 233 -0.92 -17.78 18.68
C LEU A 233 -2.34 -17.55 19.22
N ARG A 234 -2.61 -17.99 20.45
CA ARG A 234 -3.82 -17.60 21.19
C ARG A 234 -3.50 -16.39 22.07
N ILE A 235 -4.30 -15.34 21.93
CA ILE A 235 -4.10 -14.03 22.55
C ILE A 235 -5.29 -13.79 23.48
N HIS A 236 -5.09 -13.92 24.79
CA HIS A 236 -6.03 -13.43 25.79
C HIS A 236 -5.75 -11.94 26.00
N PHE A 237 -6.67 -11.10 25.52
CA PHE A 237 -6.68 -9.66 25.69
C PHE A 237 -7.52 -9.34 26.94
N ILE A 238 -6.86 -9.33 28.10
CA ILE A 238 -7.52 -9.41 29.40
C ILE A 238 -7.97 -8.03 29.86
N GLU A 239 -7.03 -7.18 30.26
CA GLU A 239 -7.32 -5.90 30.89
C GLU A 239 -6.18 -4.90 30.74
N ALA A 240 -6.46 -3.62 30.96
CA ALA A 240 -5.45 -2.58 31.08
C ALA A 240 -5.58 -1.84 32.42
N GLN A 241 -4.55 -1.08 32.80
CA GLN A 241 -4.55 -0.21 33.98
C GLN A 241 -3.78 1.08 33.73
N ASP A 242 -4.09 2.12 34.50
CA ASP A 242 -3.44 3.44 34.48
C ASP A 242 -3.46 4.15 33.12
N LEU A 243 -4.45 3.85 32.26
CA LEU A 243 -4.57 4.50 30.95
C LEU A 243 -4.69 6.03 31.09
N GLN A 244 -4.33 6.74 30.04
CA GLN A 244 -4.57 8.17 29.95
C GLN A 244 -6.05 8.39 29.67
N GLY A 245 -6.75 9.19 30.47
CA GLY A 245 -8.00 9.79 29.99
C GLY A 245 -7.71 10.69 28.79
N LYS A 246 -8.60 10.78 27.82
CA LYS A 246 -8.56 11.81 26.75
C LYS A 246 -9.88 12.55 26.62
N ASP A 247 -11.00 11.89 26.88
CA ASP A 247 -12.29 12.50 27.20
C ASP A 247 -12.19 13.84 27.94
N THR A 248 -13.00 14.80 27.51
CA THR A 248 -13.00 16.16 28.06
C THR A 248 -14.42 16.62 28.33
N TYR A 249 -14.85 16.56 29.59
CA TYR A 249 -16.13 17.11 30.01
C TYR A 249 -16.01 18.63 30.25
N LEU A 250 -17.08 19.36 29.92
CA LEU A 250 -17.20 20.82 30.13
C LEU A 250 -16.07 21.67 29.49
N LYS A 251 -15.89 21.59 28.16
CA LYS A 251 -15.01 22.48 27.37
C LYS A 251 -13.60 22.69 27.97
N GLY A 252 -12.94 21.62 28.41
CA GLY A 252 -11.55 21.66 28.86
C GLY A 252 -11.32 21.81 30.37
N LEU A 253 -12.38 21.85 31.18
CA LEU A 253 -12.28 22.07 32.64
C LEU A 253 -12.14 20.78 33.46
N VAL A 254 -12.66 19.64 33.00
CA VAL A 254 -12.54 18.35 33.69
C VAL A 254 -12.12 17.26 32.71
N LYS A 255 -11.01 16.60 33.03
CA LYS A 255 -10.52 15.43 32.31
C LYS A 255 -11.42 14.23 32.62
N GLY A 256 -12.14 13.76 31.61
CA GLY A 256 -12.99 12.57 31.69
C GLY A 256 -12.18 11.28 31.72
N LYS A 257 -12.90 10.17 31.76
CA LYS A 257 -12.35 8.84 31.56
C LYS A 257 -12.66 8.42 30.13
N SER A 258 -11.68 7.80 29.49
CA SER A 258 -11.78 7.20 28.17
C SER A 258 -12.81 6.08 28.07
N ASP A 259 -13.24 5.84 26.85
CA ASP A 259 -13.94 4.67 26.32
C ASP A 259 -12.93 3.77 25.54
N PRO A 260 -11.97 3.08 26.20
CA PRO A 260 -10.90 2.36 25.52
C PRO A 260 -11.32 1.08 24.77
N TYR A 261 -10.68 0.88 23.62
CA TYR A 261 -10.62 -0.38 22.88
C TYR A 261 -9.21 -0.66 22.33
N GLY A 262 -8.96 -1.89 21.89
CA GLY A 262 -7.69 -2.32 21.29
C GLY A 262 -7.83 -2.83 19.86
N VAL A 263 -6.83 -2.54 19.04
CA VAL A 263 -6.60 -3.14 17.72
C VAL A 263 -5.39 -4.06 17.82
N ILE A 264 -5.59 -5.35 17.55
CA ILE A 264 -4.58 -6.40 17.66
C ILE A 264 -4.24 -6.89 16.25
N ARG A 265 -2.95 -6.89 15.89
CA ARG A 265 -2.47 -7.29 14.57
C ARG A 265 -1.39 -8.36 14.67
N VAL A 266 -1.52 -9.40 13.85
CA VAL A 266 -0.54 -10.49 13.67
C VAL A 266 -0.33 -10.72 12.18
N GLY A 267 0.66 -10.04 11.61
CA GLY A 267 0.85 -9.94 10.16
C GLY A 267 -0.36 -9.25 9.50
N ASN A 268 -1.01 -9.93 8.55
CA ASN A 268 -2.22 -9.42 7.89
C ASN A 268 -3.53 -9.71 8.64
N GLN A 269 -3.51 -10.42 9.77
CA GLN A 269 -4.69 -10.65 10.61
C GLN A 269 -4.90 -9.46 11.55
N ILE A 270 -6.13 -8.96 11.62
CA ILE A 270 -6.53 -7.84 12.48
C ILE A 270 -7.74 -8.26 13.29
N PHE A 271 -7.70 -7.99 14.59
CA PHE A 271 -8.81 -8.15 15.53
C PHE A 271 -9.04 -6.81 16.23
N GLN A 272 -10.29 -6.52 16.60
CA GLN A 272 -10.67 -5.33 17.36
C GLN A 272 -11.47 -5.77 18.58
N SER A 273 -11.15 -5.22 19.75
CA SER A 273 -11.91 -5.46 20.96
C SER A 273 -13.20 -4.65 21.00
N LYS A 274 -14.08 -5.01 21.93
CA LYS A 274 -15.19 -4.15 22.34
C LYS A 274 -14.65 -2.88 22.99
N VAL A 275 -15.45 -1.84 22.92
CA VAL A 275 -15.25 -0.58 23.64
C VAL A 275 -15.77 -0.74 25.08
N ILE A 276 -14.96 -0.37 26.07
CA ILE A 276 -15.35 -0.39 27.49
C ILE A 276 -15.49 1.04 27.98
N LYS A 277 -16.74 1.48 28.21
CA LYS A 277 -17.02 2.90 28.48
C LYS A 277 -16.54 3.39 29.85
N GLU A 278 -16.14 4.65 29.91
CA GLU A 278 -15.72 5.42 31.08
C GLU A 278 -14.76 4.65 32.03
N SER A 279 -13.67 4.10 31.48
CA SER A 279 -12.69 3.34 32.25
C SER A 279 -11.24 3.61 31.85
N LEU A 280 -10.40 3.89 32.86
CA LEU A 280 -8.94 3.93 32.71
C LEU A 280 -8.26 2.60 33.09
N SER A 281 -9.08 1.62 33.51
CA SER A 281 -8.66 0.25 33.79
C SER A 281 -9.69 -0.74 33.22
N PRO A 282 -9.87 -0.79 31.89
CA PRO A 282 -10.85 -1.64 31.23
C PRO A 282 -10.52 -3.12 31.39
N LYS A 283 -11.55 -3.96 31.44
CA LYS A 283 -11.45 -5.43 31.44
C LYS A 283 -12.26 -5.95 30.26
N TRP A 284 -11.58 -6.38 29.21
CA TRP A 284 -12.21 -6.91 27.99
C TRP A 284 -12.48 -8.41 28.13
N ASN A 285 -11.48 -9.17 28.63
CA ASN A 285 -11.50 -10.63 28.71
C ASN A 285 -11.88 -11.28 27.37
N GLU A 286 -11.27 -10.82 26.27
CA GLU A 286 -11.52 -11.33 24.93
C GLU A 286 -10.36 -12.21 24.44
N VAL A 287 -10.65 -13.29 23.71
CA VAL A 287 -9.63 -14.19 23.17
C VAL A 287 -9.65 -14.24 21.65
N TYR A 288 -8.46 -14.10 21.04
CA TYR A 288 -8.24 -14.18 19.60
C TYR A 288 -7.27 -15.32 19.26
N GLU A 289 -7.40 -15.92 18.08
CA GLU A 289 -6.53 -16.98 17.59
C GLU A 289 -5.96 -16.57 16.21
N ALA A 290 -4.64 -16.48 16.11
CA ALA A 290 -3.93 -15.99 14.93
C ALA A 290 -2.97 -17.05 14.37
N LEU A 291 -2.98 -17.24 13.05
CA LEU A 291 -2.06 -18.12 12.35
C LEU A 291 -0.68 -17.48 12.23
N VAL A 292 0.36 -18.22 12.61
CA VAL A 292 1.76 -17.80 12.45
C VAL A 292 2.42 -18.68 11.40
N TYR A 293 2.64 -18.12 10.21
CA TYR A 293 3.25 -18.83 9.09
C TYR A 293 4.77 -18.76 9.11
N GLU A 294 5.36 -17.67 9.63
CA GLU A 294 6.80 -17.45 9.57
C GLU A 294 7.34 -16.80 10.84
N HIS A 295 8.35 -17.44 11.41
CA HIS A 295 9.23 -16.90 12.44
C HIS A 295 10.66 -17.44 12.18
N PRO A 296 11.72 -16.67 12.49
CA PRO A 296 11.69 -15.33 13.09
C PRO A 296 11.31 -14.24 12.08
N GLY A 297 10.57 -13.21 12.51
CA GLY A 297 10.32 -11.99 11.71
C GLY A 297 8.91 -11.41 11.76
N GLN A 298 7.90 -12.20 12.14
CA GLN A 298 6.53 -11.75 12.39
C GLN A 298 6.38 -11.30 13.87
N GLU A 299 5.63 -10.24 14.12
CA GLU A 299 5.45 -9.62 15.44
C GLU A 299 3.95 -9.56 15.81
N LEU A 300 3.67 -9.50 17.11
CA LEU A 300 2.36 -9.12 17.65
C LEU A 300 2.39 -7.61 17.90
N GLU A 301 1.55 -6.89 17.17
CA GLU A 301 1.35 -5.44 17.31
C GLU A 301 -0.01 -5.19 17.97
N ILE A 302 -0.06 -4.34 18.99
CA ILE A 302 -1.30 -3.92 19.64
C ILE A 302 -1.28 -2.39 19.79
N GLU A 303 -2.38 -1.74 19.41
CA GLU A 303 -2.61 -0.31 19.58
C GLU A 303 -3.91 -0.11 20.37
N LEU A 304 -3.89 0.77 21.38
CA LEU A 304 -5.07 1.13 22.17
C LEU A 304 -5.55 2.54 21.78
N PHE A 305 -6.87 2.69 21.71
CA PHE A 305 -7.55 3.91 21.29
C PHE A 305 -8.75 4.21 22.19
N ASP A 306 -9.12 5.49 22.26
CA ASP A 306 -10.32 6.03 22.89
C ASP A 306 -11.44 6.15 21.83
N GLU A 307 -12.66 5.63 22.06
CA GLU A 307 -13.78 5.80 21.10
C GLU A 307 -14.36 7.22 21.20
N ASP A 308 -14.00 8.10 20.26
CA ASP A 308 -14.43 9.51 20.24
C ASP A 308 -15.44 9.79 19.10
N PRO A 309 -16.39 10.74 19.25
CA PRO A 309 -17.35 11.07 18.19
C PRO A 309 -16.76 11.63 16.89
N ASP A 310 -15.48 12.04 16.87
CA ASP A 310 -14.81 12.61 15.70
C ASP A 310 -13.58 11.81 15.23
N LYS A 311 -12.56 11.62 16.07
CA LYS A 311 -11.36 10.85 15.73
C LYS A 311 -10.68 10.28 16.97
N ASP A 312 -10.82 8.97 17.12
CA ASP A 312 -10.27 8.14 18.18
C ASP A 312 -8.85 8.52 18.61
N ASP A 313 -8.70 8.73 19.92
CA ASP A 313 -7.51 9.33 20.51
C ASP A 313 -6.56 8.25 21.04
N PHE A 314 -5.27 8.36 20.72
CA PHE A 314 -4.32 7.26 20.96
C PHE A 314 -3.96 7.11 22.45
N LEU A 315 -4.03 5.87 22.97
CA LEU A 315 -3.85 5.50 24.37
C LEU A 315 -2.57 4.69 24.66
N GLY A 316 -1.88 4.20 23.63
CA GLY A 316 -0.57 3.52 23.74
C GLY A 316 -0.42 2.35 22.79
N SER A 317 0.82 1.90 22.56
CA SER A 317 1.14 0.76 21.69
C SER A 317 1.97 -0.30 22.41
N LEU A 318 2.03 -1.50 21.84
CA LEU A 318 2.84 -2.62 22.31
C LEU A 318 3.28 -3.49 21.13
N MET A 319 4.54 -3.91 21.12
CA MET A 319 5.12 -4.75 20.06
C MET A 319 5.96 -5.88 20.67
N ILE A 320 5.57 -7.12 20.42
CA ILE A 320 6.19 -8.34 20.97
C ILE A 320 6.71 -9.23 19.82
N ASP A 321 7.95 -9.74 19.94
CA ASP A 321 8.52 -10.68 18.98
C ASP A 321 7.97 -12.10 19.20
N LEU A 322 7.34 -12.68 18.18
CA LEU A 322 6.77 -14.02 18.26
C LEU A 322 7.83 -15.11 18.48
N THR A 323 9.10 -14.84 18.17
CA THR A 323 10.23 -15.73 18.46
C THR A 323 10.45 -15.92 19.96
N GLU A 324 10.03 -14.97 20.80
CA GLU A 324 10.10 -15.09 22.26
C GLU A 324 8.88 -15.83 22.80
N VAL A 325 7.68 -15.50 22.31
CA VAL A 325 6.44 -16.20 22.67
C VAL A 325 6.51 -17.69 22.32
N GLU A 326 7.12 -18.03 21.17
CA GLU A 326 7.39 -19.43 20.80
C GLU A 326 8.28 -20.13 21.84
N LYS A 327 9.39 -19.51 22.25
CA LYS A 327 10.36 -20.09 23.20
C LYS A 327 9.77 -20.26 24.59
N GLU A 328 8.96 -19.28 25.03
CA GLU A 328 8.32 -19.28 26.34
C GLU A 328 7.11 -20.21 26.40
N ARG A 329 6.49 -20.53 25.24
CA ARG A 329 5.25 -21.31 25.04
C ARG A 329 4.00 -20.71 25.68
N LEU A 330 4.11 -20.18 26.90
CA LEU A 330 3.06 -19.50 27.64
C LEU A 330 3.65 -18.26 28.32
N LEU A 331 3.02 -17.11 28.12
CA LEU A 331 3.28 -15.86 28.85
C LEU A 331 1.98 -15.39 29.51
N ASP A 332 2.08 -14.79 30.69
CA ASP A 332 0.95 -14.18 31.42
C ASP A 332 1.50 -12.98 32.21
N GLU A 333 1.49 -11.80 31.58
CA GLU A 333 2.33 -10.66 31.99
C GLU A 333 1.65 -9.29 31.79
N TRP A 334 2.10 -8.33 32.61
CA TRP A 334 1.75 -6.92 32.52
C TRP A 334 2.79 -6.12 31.74
N PHE A 335 2.48 -5.81 30.49
CA PHE A 335 3.34 -5.05 29.59
C PHE A 335 3.11 -3.54 29.76
N PRO A 336 4.16 -2.72 29.96
CA PRO A 336 4.03 -1.26 29.87
C PRO A 336 3.76 -0.85 28.42
N LEU A 337 2.88 0.14 28.22
CA LEU A 337 2.59 0.67 26.89
C LEU A 337 3.69 1.64 26.45
N ASP A 338 4.13 1.51 25.20
CA ASP A 338 5.04 2.44 24.54
C ASP A 338 4.31 3.69 24.03
N GLU A 339 5.09 4.73 23.72
CA GLU A 339 4.66 6.05 23.22
C GLU A 339 3.77 6.87 24.18
N VAL A 340 3.49 6.37 25.38
CA VAL A 340 2.68 7.06 26.41
C VAL A 340 3.39 7.19 27.77
N PRO A 341 3.08 8.22 28.59
CA PRO A 341 3.74 8.41 29.89
C PRO A 341 3.32 7.40 30.97
N ARG A 342 2.16 6.77 30.80
CA ARG A 342 1.58 5.78 31.71
C ARG A 342 0.56 4.90 30.98
N GLY A 343 0.33 3.72 31.52
CA GLY A 343 -0.56 2.69 30.97
C GLY A 343 0.16 1.34 30.94
N LYS A 344 -0.54 0.28 31.32
CA LYS A 344 -0.08 -1.10 31.17
C LYS A 344 -1.22 -1.97 30.65
N LEU A 345 -0.86 -3.02 29.91
CA LEU A 345 -1.78 -3.99 29.32
C LEU A 345 -1.42 -5.39 29.84
N HIS A 346 -2.41 -6.13 30.33
CA HIS A 346 -2.30 -7.51 30.78
C HIS A 346 -2.67 -8.44 29.63
N LEU A 347 -1.72 -9.30 29.25
CA LEU A 347 -1.92 -10.31 28.21
C LEU A 347 -1.50 -11.68 28.71
N LYS A 348 -2.29 -12.69 28.35
CA LYS A 348 -1.86 -14.09 28.36
C LYS A 348 -1.73 -14.58 26.92
N LEU A 349 -0.55 -15.07 26.55
CA LEU A 349 -0.20 -15.50 25.20
C LEU A 349 0.14 -16.99 25.21
N GLU A 350 -0.54 -17.80 24.40
CA GLU A 350 -0.26 -19.23 24.26
C GLU A 350 0.26 -19.53 22.84
N TRP A 351 1.41 -20.18 22.73
CA TRP A 351 1.92 -20.73 21.47
C TRP A 351 1.47 -22.19 21.32
N LEU A 352 0.52 -22.41 20.43
CA LEU A 352 -0.05 -23.73 20.16
C LEU A 352 0.65 -24.37 18.95
N THR A 353 1.24 -25.55 19.16
CA THR A 353 1.89 -26.31 18.08
C THR A 353 0.87 -27.19 17.34
N LEU A 354 1.11 -27.42 16.05
CA LEU A 354 0.20 -28.16 15.15
C LEU A 354 0.57 -29.64 15.13
N VAL A 355 -0.13 -30.44 15.94
CA VAL A 355 0.14 -31.89 16.09
C VAL A 355 -0.63 -32.70 15.05
N ALA A 356 0.04 -33.61 14.34
CA ALA A 356 -0.55 -34.50 13.32
C ALA A 356 -1.16 -35.80 13.90
N SER A 357 -1.52 -35.80 15.19
CA SER A 357 -2.06 -36.94 15.93
C SER A 357 -3.19 -36.48 16.85
N ALA A 358 -4.21 -37.33 17.01
CA ALA A 358 -5.38 -37.06 17.84
C ALA A 358 -5.17 -37.37 19.34
N ALA A 359 -3.96 -37.79 19.75
CA ALA A 359 -3.68 -38.27 21.12
C ALA A 359 -4.04 -37.25 22.22
N ASP A 360 -3.63 -35.99 22.06
CA ASP A 360 -3.87 -34.93 23.05
C ASP A 360 -5.24 -34.25 22.93
N LEU A 361 -6.06 -34.63 21.94
CA LEU A 361 -7.31 -33.93 21.64
C LEU A 361 -8.30 -33.94 22.82
N ASP A 362 -8.37 -35.03 23.58
CA ASP A 362 -9.27 -35.11 24.74
C ASP A 362 -8.85 -34.14 25.86
N LYS A 363 -7.55 -33.99 26.10
CA LYS A 363 -6.99 -33.03 27.06
C LYS A 363 -7.27 -31.59 26.61
N VAL A 364 -6.96 -31.26 25.35
CA VAL A 364 -7.24 -29.93 24.77
C VAL A 364 -8.74 -29.58 24.85
N LEU A 365 -9.63 -30.55 24.59
CA LEU A 365 -11.08 -30.36 24.74
C LEU A 365 -11.56 -30.27 26.20
N MET A 366 -10.81 -30.76 27.18
CA MET A 366 -11.07 -30.54 28.60
C MET A 366 -10.63 -29.13 29.03
N ASP A 367 -9.42 -28.72 28.64
CA ASP A 367 -8.86 -27.40 28.95
C ASP A 367 -9.76 -26.28 28.38
N ILE A 368 -10.18 -26.38 27.11
CA ILE A 368 -11.14 -25.46 26.48
C ILE A 368 -12.51 -25.41 27.18
N ARG A 369 -12.92 -26.49 27.87
CA ARG A 369 -14.20 -26.51 28.62
C ARG A 369 -14.10 -25.85 29.99
N ALA A 370 -12.90 -25.70 30.54
CA ALA A 370 -12.65 -24.92 31.74
C ALA A 370 -12.59 -23.42 31.41
N ASP A 371 -12.03 -23.07 30.25
CA ASP A 371 -11.81 -21.69 29.79
C ASP A 371 -13.01 -21.10 29.03
N LYS A 372 -14.20 -21.16 29.65
CA LYS A 372 -15.49 -20.92 28.97
C LYS A 372 -15.94 -19.47 28.84
N ASP A 373 -15.33 -18.55 29.58
CA ASP A 373 -15.94 -17.24 29.86
C ASP A 373 -15.40 -16.08 28.99
N GLN A 374 -14.53 -16.35 28.00
CA GLN A 374 -13.67 -15.30 27.39
C GLN A 374 -13.62 -15.23 25.84
N ALA A 375 -14.19 -16.19 25.10
CA ALA A 375 -14.04 -16.24 23.62
C ALA A 375 -15.36 -15.95 22.86
N ASN A 376 -15.36 -14.95 21.98
CA ASN A 376 -16.55 -14.53 21.21
C ASN A 376 -17.11 -15.65 20.30
N ASP A 377 -16.24 -16.46 19.67
CA ASP A 377 -16.62 -17.56 18.77
C ASP A 377 -16.40 -18.97 19.40
N GLY A 378 -15.88 -19.03 20.64
CA GLY A 378 -15.32 -20.25 21.25
C GLY A 378 -13.90 -20.59 20.79
N LEU A 379 -13.10 -21.20 21.67
CA LEU A 379 -11.70 -21.57 21.40
C LEU A 379 -11.57 -22.79 20.47
N SER A 380 -10.49 -22.86 19.69
CA SER A 380 -10.22 -23.98 18.78
C SER A 380 -9.41 -25.10 19.43
N SER A 381 -9.81 -26.36 19.19
CA SER A 381 -9.01 -27.55 19.53
C SER A 381 -8.16 -28.06 18.37
N SER A 382 -8.49 -27.64 17.15
CA SER A 382 -7.80 -28.10 15.94
C SER A 382 -7.90 -27.08 14.81
N LEU A 383 -7.04 -27.27 13.81
CA LEU A 383 -6.97 -26.49 12.59
C LEU A 383 -7.15 -27.40 11.39
N LEU A 384 -8.13 -27.09 10.54
CA LEU A 384 -8.32 -27.75 9.25
C LEU A 384 -7.67 -26.92 8.15
N ILE A 385 -6.73 -27.52 7.42
CA ILE A 385 -6.05 -26.91 6.28
C ILE A 385 -6.53 -27.63 5.01
N LEU A 386 -7.04 -26.88 4.05
CA LEU A 386 -7.69 -27.37 2.83
C LEU A 386 -6.96 -26.81 1.60
N TYR A 387 -6.52 -27.70 0.72
CA TYR A 387 -6.06 -27.38 -0.63
C TYR A 387 -7.15 -27.73 -1.64
N LEU A 388 -7.66 -26.73 -2.33
CA LEU A 388 -8.64 -26.85 -3.40
C LEU A 388 -7.90 -26.93 -4.73
N ASP A 389 -7.79 -28.14 -5.29
CA ASP A 389 -7.03 -28.40 -6.51
C ASP A 389 -7.87 -28.10 -7.76
N SER A 390 -8.86 -28.94 -8.05
CA SER A 390 -9.64 -28.87 -9.30
C SER A 390 -10.96 -29.65 -9.23
N ALA A 391 -11.95 -29.24 -10.01
CA ALA A 391 -13.13 -30.08 -10.30
C ALA A 391 -13.08 -30.63 -11.73
N ARG A 392 -13.83 -31.71 -11.98
CA ARG A 392 -14.02 -32.29 -13.32
C ARG A 392 -15.46 -32.71 -13.55
N ASN A 393 -15.88 -32.70 -14.82
CA ASN A 393 -17.22 -33.07 -15.26
C ASN A 393 -18.34 -32.33 -14.52
N LEU A 394 -18.16 -31.06 -14.14
CA LEU A 394 -19.26 -30.29 -13.55
C LEU A 394 -20.43 -30.16 -14.54
N PRO A 395 -21.69 -30.04 -14.05
CA PRO A 395 -22.84 -29.86 -14.93
C PRO A 395 -22.67 -28.68 -15.89
N SER A 396 -22.76 -28.96 -17.20
CA SER A 396 -22.77 -27.94 -18.25
C SER A 396 -23.75 -28.30 -19.36
N GLY A 397 -24.25 -27.29 -20.06
CA GLY A 397 -25.11 -27.48 -21.23
C GLY A 397 -24.33 -27.97 -22.45
N LYS A 398 -25.02 -28.57 -23.43
CA LYS A 398 -24.43 -29.19 -24.64
C LYS A 398 -23.71 -28.21 -25.62
N LYS A 399 -23.56 -26.93 -25.28
CA LYS A 399 -22.85 -25.91 -26.09
C LYS A 399 -21.69 -25.32 -25.27
N ILE A 400 -20.60 -24.95 -25.93
CA ILE A 400 -19.45 -24.28 -25.27
C ILE A 400 -19.85 -23.00 -24.53
N ASN A 401 -20.84 -22.26 -25.04
CA ASN A 401 -21.37 -21.06 -24.39
C ASN A 401 -22.43 -21.35 -23.30
N SER A 402 -22.55 -22.61 -22.85
CA SER A 402 -23.32 -23.06 -21.69
C SER A 402 -22.47 -23.83 -20.66
N ASN A 403 -21.15 -23.61 -20.68
CA ASN A 403 -20.30 -23.93 -19.53
C ASN A 403 -20.57 -22.94 -18.39
N PRO A 404 -20.56 -23.39 -17.13
CA PRO A 404 -20.77 -22.54 -15.96
C PRO A 404 -19.57 -21.63 -15.69
N ASN A 405 -19.71 -20.75 -14.70
CA ASN A 405 -18.63 -20.03 -14.03
C ASN A 405 -18.45 -20.57 -12.59
N PRO A 406 -17.67 -21.67 -12.37
CA PRO A 406 -17.60 -22.31 -11.06
C PRO A 406 -16.94 -21.46 -9.97
N LEU A 407 -17.60 -21.45 -8.82
CA LEU A 407 -17.16 -20.95 -7.52
C LEU A 407 -17.26 -22.09 -6.51
N VAL A 408 -16.39 -22.16 -5.51
CA VAL A 408 -16.51 -23.12 -4.39
C VAL A 408 -16.69 -22.35 -3.09
N GLN A 409 -17.79 -22.62 -2.39
CA GLN A 409 -18.04 -22.19 -1.03
C GLN A 409 -17.70 -23.34 -0.07
N MET A 410 -16.95 -23.06 1.00
CA MET A 410 -16.52 -24.03 2.00
C MET A 410 -16.87 -23.51 3.39
N SER A 411 -17.46 -24.33 4.25
CA SER A 411 -17.83 -23.94 5.62
C SER A 411 -17.51 -25.02 6.66
N VAL A 412 -17.14 -24.56 7.86
CA VAL A 412 -17.01 -25.40 9.05
C VAL A 412 -17.75 -24.70 10.20
N GLY A 413 -18.93 -25.22 10.54
CA GLY A 413 -19.84 -24.51 11.45
C GLY A 413 -20.30 -23.17 10.87
N HIS A 414 -20.07 -22.08 11.60
CA HIS A 414 -20.50 -20.73 11.19
C HIS A 414 -19.49 -20.00 10.29
N LYS A 415 -18.24 -20.49 10.16
CA LYS A 415 -17.20 -19.83 9.35
C LYS A 415 -17.24 -20.37 7.92
N ALA A 416 -17.45 -19.49 6.95
CA ALA A 416 -17.45 -19.80 5.52
C ALA A 416 -16.33 -19.03 4.78
N GLN A 417 -15.76 -19.63 3.75
CA GLN A 417 -14.79 -19.03 2.83
C GLN A 417 -15.14 -19.44 1.39
N GLU A 418 -14.76 -18.61 0.43
CA GLU A 418 -15.06 -18.82 -0.99
C GLU A 418 -13.78 -18.81 -1.82
N SER A 419 -13.73 -19.65 -2.86
CA SER A 419 -12.65 -19.65 -3.84
C SER A 419 -12.75 -18.45 -4.79
N LYS A 420 -11.76 -18.26 -5.65
CA LYS A 420 -11.94 -17.41 -6.82
C LYS A 420 -12.90 -18.07 -7.81
N ILE A 421 -13.65 -17.26 -8.55
CA ILE A 421 -14.46 -17.71 -9.68
C ILE A 421 -13.54 -18.21 -10.81
N ARG A 422 -13.95 -19.26 -11.51
CA ARG A 422 -13.40 -19.67 -12.82
C ARG A 422 -14.47 -19.49 -13.88
N TYR A 423 -14.09 -19.09 -15.09
CA TYR A 423 -15.06 -18.66 -16.11
C TYR A 423 -15.18 -19.67 -17.25
N LYS A 424 -16.43 -19.96 -17.66
CA LYS A 424 -16.80 -20.78 -18.82
C LYS A 424 -16.14 -22.17 -18.88
N THR A 425 -16.01 -22.85 -17.75
CA THR A 425 -15.40 -24.19 -17.68
C THR A 425 -16.20 -25.15 -16.80
N SER A 426 -16.29 -26.42 -17.23
CA SER A 426 -16.77 -27.55 -16.42
C SER A 426 -15.63 -28.35 -15.75
N GLU A 427 -14.38 -27.96 -16.03
CA GLU A 427 -13.16 -28.48 -15.40
C GLU A 427 -12.31 -27.33 -14.83
N PRO A 428 -12.79 -26.64 -13.78
CA PRO A 428 -12.05 -25.57 -13.12
C PRO A 428 -10.84 -26.10 -12.35
N VAL A 429 -9.77 -25.31 -12.36
CA VAL A 429 -8.53 -25.51 -11.59
C VAL A 429 -8.34 -24.28 -10.71
N TRP A 430 -8.28 -24.46 -9.40
CA TRP A 430 -8.18 -23.36 -8.43
C TRP A 430 -6.77 -23.21 -7.88
N GLU A 431 -6.25 -24.28 -7.29
CA GLU A 431 -4.93 -24.34 -6.63
C GLU A 431 -4.83 -23.37 -5.43
N GLU A 432 -5.93 -23.25 -4.68
CA GLU A 432 -6.12 -22.30 -3.60
C GLU A 432 -6.11 -22.98 -2.23
N ASN A 433 -5.67 -22.25 -1.19
CA ASN A 433 -5.59 -22.76 0.18
C ASN A 433 -6.59 -22.03 1.08
N PHE A 434 -7.22 -22.80 1.97
CA PHE A 434 -8.18 -22.32 2.95
C PHE A 434 -7.84 -22.93 4.29
N THR A 435 -8.01 -22.16 5.36
CA THR A 435 -7.71 -22.62 6.72
C THR A 435 -8.89 -22.30 7.62
N PHE A 436 -9.38 -23.31 8.35
CA PHE A 436 -10.52 -23.20 9.24
C PHE A 436 -10.10 -23.56 10.67
N PHE A 437 -10.43 -22.67 11.60
CA PHE A 437 -10.40 -22.93 13.03
C PHE A 437 -11.54 -23.87 13.43
N VAL A 438 -11.23 -24.94 14.16
CA VAL A 438 -12.17 -26.03 14.47
C VAL A 438 -12.28 -26.19 15.99
N HIS A 439 -13.45 -25.89 16.53
CA HIS A 439 -13.76 -26.04 17.95
C HIS A 439 -13.75 -27.51 18.39
N ASN A 440 -14.40 -28.41 17.63
CA ASN A 440 -14.43 -29.84 17.95
C ASN A 440 -14.54 -30.73 16.70
N PRO A 441 -13.46 -31.39 16.26
CA PRO A 441 -13.44 -32.21 15.05
C PRO A 441 -14.20 -33.52 15.18
N ARG A 442 -14.63 -33.93 16.40
CA ARG A 442 -15.51 -35.09 16.59
C ARG A 442 -16.99 -34.78 16.32
N ARG A 443 -17.36 -33.50 16.20
CA ARG A 443 -18.74 -33.03 16.05
C ARG A 443 -19.00 -32.17 14.81
N GLN A 444 -17.96 -31.51 14.29
CA GLN A 444 -18.08 -30.65 13.12
C GLN A 444 -17.78 -31.42 11.83
N GLU A 445 -18.41 -30.98 10.74
CA GLU A 445 -18.13 -31.41 9.38
C GLU A 445 -17.66 -30.21 8.54
N LEU A 446 -16.88 -30.51 7.50
CA LEU A 446 -16.62 -29.60 6.40
C LEU A 446 -17.75 -29.76 5.37
N GLU A 447 -18.50 -28.68 5.15
CA GLU A 447 -19.43 -28.58 4.03
C GLU A 447 -18.73 -27.86 2.86
N VAL A 448 -18.92 -28.37 1.64
CA VAL A 448 -18.39 -27.78 0.41
C VAL A 448 -19.50 -27.74 -0.63
N GLU A 449 -19.74 -26.58 -1.23
CA GLU A 449 -20.69 -26.41 -2.31
C GLU A 449 -20.01 -25.76 -3.52
N VAL A 450 -20.14 -26.39 -4.69
CA VAL A 450 -19.73 -25.80 -5.96
C VAL A 450 -20.95 -25.09 -6.55
N ARG A 451 -20.83 -23.81 -6.90
CA ARG A 451 -21.89 -22.98 -7.46
C ARG A 451 -21.52 -22.42 -8.83
N ASP A 452 -22.51 -22.14 -9.66
CA ASP A 452 -22.35 -21.37 -10.89
C ASP A 452 -22.70 -19.90 -10.64
N GLU A 453 -21.70 -19.03 -10.65
CA GLU A 453 -21.87 -17.60 -10.45
C GLU A 453 -22.73 -16.95 -11.56
N GLN A 454 -22.74 -17.53 -12.77
CA GLN A 454 -23.53 -16.97 -13.89
C GLN A 454 -25.04 -17.15 -13.70
N HIS A 455 -25.45 -18.29 -13.15
CA HIS A 455 -26.86 -18.68 -13.05
C HIS A 455 -27.36 -18.74 -11.60
N GLN A 456 -26.48 -18.44 -10.63
CA GLN A 456 -26.77 -18.43 -9.18
C GLN A 456 -27.40 -19.75 -8.71
N CYS A 457 -26.83 -20.88 -9.14
CA CYS A 457 -27.32 -22.22 -8.86
C CYS A 457 -26.22 -23.18 -8.39
N SER A 458 -26.61 -24.25 -7.70
CA SER A 458 -25.69 -25.29 -7.23
C SER A 458 -25.27 -26.21 -8.39
N LEU A 459 -23.97 -26.44 -8.50
CA LEU A 459 -23.35 -27.43 -9.41
C LEU A 459 -23.04 -28.76 -8.70
N GLY A 460 -23.21 -28.83 -7.38
CA GLY A 460 -22.98 -30.02 -6.57
C GLY A 460 -22.41 -29.69 -5.19
N ASN A 461 -22.58 -30.60 -4.23
CA ASN A 461 -22.10 -30.42 -2.86
C ASN A 461 -21.38 -31.66 -2.33
N LEU A 462 -20.69 -31.51 -1.20
CA LEU A 462 -19.95 -32.54 -0.49
C LEU A 462 -19.97 -32.21 1.01
N ARG A 463 -20.11 -33.23 1.85
CA ARG A 463 -19.95 -33.14 3.31
C ARG A 463 -18.86 -34.12 3.75
N VAL A 464 -17.92 -33.67 4.56
CA VAL A 464 -16.82 -34.49 5.10
C VAL A 464 -16.80 -34.34 6.63
N PRO A 465 -17.28 -35.34 7.38
CA PRO A 465 -17.16 -35.35 8.84
C PRO A 465 -15.69 -35.34 9.25
N LEU A 466 -15.27 -34.37 10.08
CA LEU A 466 -13.86 -34.19 10.44
C LEU A 466 -13.32 -35.34 11.31
N SER A 467 -14.20 -36.15 11.88
CA SER A 467 -13.87 -37.40 12.57
C SER A 467 -13.19 -38.43 11.67
N GLN A 468 -13.41 -38.40 10.35
CA GLN A 468 -12.73 -39.28 9.38
C GLN A 468 -11.22 -38.95 9.27
N LEU A 469 -10.87 -37.67 9.44
CA LEU A 469 -9.48 -37.22 9.45
C LEU A 469 -8.77 -37.67 10.73
N LEU A 470 -9.45 -37.74 11.88
CA LEU A 470 -8.85 -38.22 13.14
C LEU A 470 -8.32 -39.66 13.06
N SER A 471 -8.90 -40.50 12.20
CA SER A 471 -8.49 -41.89 11.95
C SER A 471 -7.55 -42.07 10.75
N SER A 472 -7.22 -41.00 10.03
CA SER A 472 -6.36 -41.05 8.84
C SER A 472 -4.88 -40.88 9.19
N GLU A 473 -3.98 -41.46 8.38
CA GLU A 473 -2.53 -41.25 8.50
C GLU A 473 -2.19 -39.76 8.38
N ASP A 474 -1.29 -39.26 9.25
CA ASP A 474 -0.98 -37.84 9.44
C ASP A 474 -2.22 -36.93 9.55
N MET A 475 -3.36 -37.47 9.98
CA MET A 475 -4.68 -36.83 9.97
C MET A 475 -5.03 -36.15 8.63
N THR A 476 -4.62 -36.77 7.52
CA THR A 476 -4.62 -36.18 6.17
C THR A 476 -5.34 -37.08 5.16
N MET A 477 -6.13 -36.48 4.28
CA MET A 477 -6.77 -37.14 3.12
C MET A 477 -6.44 -36.36 1.84
N ASN A 478 -5.98 -37.04 0.79
CA ASN A 478 -5.69 -36.43 -0.51
C ASN A 478 -6.33 -37.28 -1.62
N GLN A 479 -7.51 -36.86 -2.10
CA GLN A 479 -8.29 -37.67 -3.04
C GLN A 479 -9.25 -36.83 -3.89
N ARG A 480 -9.89 -37.51 -4.84
CA ARG A 480 -10.96 -36.98 -5.68
C ARG A 480 -12.31 -37.44 -5.11
N PHE A 481 -13.01 -36.52 -4.46
CA PHE A 481 -14.33 -36.73 -3.88
C PHE A 481 -15.40 -36.64 -4.97
N GLN A 482 -16.44 -37.47 -4.91
CA GLN A 482 -17.61 -37.36 -5.79
C GLN A 482 -18.57 -36.31 -5.24
N LEU A 483 -19.18 -35.51 -6.11
CA LEU A 483 -20.15 -34.49 -5.72
C LEU A 483 -21.56 -35.07 -5.65
N SER A 484 -22.23 -34.86 -4.51
CA SER A 484 -23.66 -35.09 -4.34
C SER A 484 -24.47 -33.99 -5.04
N ASN A 485 -25.71 -34.31 -5.41
CA ASN A 485 -26.62 -33.40 -6.13
C ASN A 485 -26.00 -32.80 -7.42
N SER A 486 -25.14 -33.57 -8.10
CA SER A 486 -24.36 -33.14 -9.26
C SER A 486 -24.56 -34.10 -10.45
N GLY A 487 -23.76 -33.95 -11.50
CA GLY A 487 -23.69 -34.89 -12.61
C GLY A 487 -23.05 -36.23 -12.19
N PRO A 488 -23.28 -37.32 -12.93
CA PRO A 488 -22.94 -38.68 -12.49
C PRO A 488 -21.43 -38.96 -12.35
N ASN A 489 -20.58 -38.14 -12.98
CA ASN A 489 -19.11 -38.24 -12.93
C ASN A 489 -18.45 -36.97 -12.35
N SER A 490 -19.25 -36.08 -11.76
CA SER A 490 -18.82 -34.77 -11.26
C SER A 490 -18.02 -34.94 -9.97
N SER A 491 -16.79 -34.44 -9.95
CA SER A 491 -15.86 -34.71 -8.86
C SER A 491 -14.93 -33.55 -8.54
N LEU A 492 -14.57 -33.44 -7.26
CA LEU A 492 -13.73 -32.39 -6.70
C LEU A 492 -12.46 -33.01 -6.09
N LYS A 493 -11.29 -32.59 -6.55
CA LYS A 493 -10.00 -33.01 -5.97
C LYS A 493 -9.59 -32.02 -4.89
N MET A 494 -9.33 -32.53 -3.70
CA MET A 494 -8.87 -31.74 -2.56
C MET A 494 -7.86 -32.53 -1.72
N LYS A 495 -6.99 -31.81 -1.03
CA LYS A 495 -6.21 -32.34 0.10
C LYS A 495 -6.67 -31.65 1.37
N LEU A 496 -7.08 -32.44 2.35
CA LEU A 496 -7.52 -32.01 3.67
C LEU A 496 -6.48 -32.49 4.69
N ALA A 497 -6.00 -31.62 5.57
CA ALA A 497 -5.16 -32.01 6.71
C ALA A 497 -5.70 -31.36 7.99
N LEU A 498 -5.98 -32.17 9.00
CA LEU A 498 -6.39 -31.70 10.32
C LEU A 498 -5.19 -31.72 11.25
N ARG A 499 -5.02 -30.70 12.09
CA ARG A 499 -3.95 -30.63 13.10
C ARG A 499 -4.56 -30.29 14.45
N VAL A 500 -4.22 -31.02 15.51
CA VAL A 500 -4.63 -30.67 16.88
C VAL A 500 -3.77 -29.50 17.35
N LEU A 501 -4.38 -28.53 18.01
CA LEU A 501 -3.67 -27.38 18.60
C LEU A 501 -3.29 -27.73 20.03
N HIS A 502 -1.99 -27.91 20.28
CA HIS A 502 -1.47 -28.35 21.58
C HIS A 502 -0.58 -27.27 22.22
N LEU A 503 -0.81 -26.97 23.49
CA LEU A 503 0.12 -26.18 24.29
C LEU A 503 1.17 -27.09 24.92
N GLU A 504 2.37 -27.10 24.34
CA GLU A 504 3.52 -27.83 24.89
C GLU A 504 3.93 -27.23 26.24
N LYS A 505 3.85 -28.03 27.30
CA LYS A 505 4.37 -27.62 28.62
C LYS A 505 5.88 -27.82 28.65
N GLN A 506 6.63 -26.74 28.82
CA GLN A 506 8.06 -26.82 29.08
C GLN A 506 8.31 -27.04 30.58
N GLU A 507 9.05 -28.09 30.93
CA GLU A 507 9.56 -28.25 32.29
C GLU A 507 10.67 -27.22 32.53
N ARG A 508 10.50 -26.34 33.52
CA ARG A 508 11.46 -25.28 33.90
C ARG A 508 11.59 -25.17 35.43
N PRO A 509 12.77 -24.77 35.95
CA PRO A 509 12.97 -24.53 37.37
C PRO A 509 12.23 -23.26 37.86
N PRO A 510 11.85 -23.20 39.14
CA PRO A 510 10.92 -22.18 39.67
C PRO A 510 11.45 -20.74 39.75
N ASP A 511 12.76 -20.51 39.55
CA ASP A 511 13.39 -19.19 39.73
C ASP A 511 13.51 -18.35 38.44
N HIS A 512 12.93 -18.79 37.32
CA HIS A 512 12.93 -17.99 36.08
C HIS A 512 11.83 -16.91 36.12
N GLN A 513 12.24 -15.64 36.11
CA GLN A 513 11.35 -14.54 35.73
C GLN A 513 11.18 -14.56 34.21
N HIS A 514 9.94 -14.50 33.72
CA HIS A 514 9.68 -14.24 32.31
C HIS A 514 10.21 -12.84 31.97
N SER A 515 10.83 -12.71 30.79
CA SER A 515 11.36 -11.44 30.31
C SER A 515 11.24 -11.36 28.79
N ALA A 516 10.00 -11.31 28.30
CA ALA A 516 9.75 -10.94 26.91
C ALA A 516 10.25 -9.50 26.67
N GLN A 517 11.11 -9.31 25.68
CA GLN A 517 11.67 -8.00 25.32
C GLN A 517 10.70 -7.26 24.40
N VAL A 518 9.95 -6.32 24.98
CA VAL A 518 9.15 -5.36 24.22
C VAL A 518 10.06 -4.56 23.29
N LYS A 519 9.77 -4.59 21.99
CA LYS A 519 10.53 -3.84 20.99
C LYS A 519 10.00 -2.42 20.87
N ARG A 520 10.81 -1.46 21.35
CA ARG A 520 10.52 -0.03 21.17
C ARG A 520 10.63 0.37 19.70
N PRO A 521 9.63 1.07 19.12
CA PRO A 521 9.73 1.64 17.78
C PRO A 521 10.88 2.66 17.68
N SER A 522 11.92 2.32 16.91
CA SER A 522 13.10 3.19 16.76
C SER A 522 12.85 4.32 15.74
N VAL A 523 12.17 5.39 16.15
CA VAL A 523 12.04 6.60 15.32
C VAL A 523 13.35 7.40 15.37
N SER A 524 14.09 7.43 14.25
CA SER A 524 15.32 8.21 14.08
C SER A 524 15.05 9.72 14.01
N LYS A 525 14.82 10.36 15.17
CA LYS A 525 14.78 11.82 15.29
C LYS A 525 16.19 12.42 15.24
N GLU A 526 16.74 12.59 14.03
CA GLU A 526 17.84 13.54 13.80
C GLU A 526 17.34 15.00 13.91
N GLY A 527 17.02 15.41 15.14
CA GLY A 527 16.68 16.78 15.51
C GLY A 527 17.83 17.43 16.26
N ARG A 528 18.81 17.99 15.53
CA ARG A 528 20.05 18.57 16.06
C ARG A 528 19.80 19.79 16.96
N LYS A 529 19.50 19.57 18.24
CA LYS A 529 19.42 20.64 19.26
C LYS A 529 20.83 21.01 19.74
N VAL A 530 21.31 22.15 19.29
CA VAL A 530 22.56 22.77 19.79
C VAL A 530 22.34 23.24 21.22
N ALA A 531 23.14 22.73 22.16
CA ALA A 531 23.15 23.20 23.53
C ALA A 531 23.97 24.49 23.65
N VAL A 532 23.28 25.64 23.73
CA VAL A 532 23.92 26.92 24.08
C VAL A 532 24.16 26.95 25.59
N ARG A 533 25.42 26.89 26.01
CA ARG A 533 25.82 27.09 27.42
C ARG A 533 26.53 28.44 27.55
N SER A 534 25.93 29.34 28.31
CA SER A 534 26.40 30.70 28.55
C SER A 534 27.52 30.75 29.59
N GLN A 535 28.66 31.37 29.25
CA GLN A 535 29.57 31.98 30.23
C GLN A 535 30.15 33.30 29.68
N MET A 536 30.27 34.29 30.56
CA MET A 536 30.82 35.63 30.32
C MET A 536 32.21 35.76 31.00
N PRO A 537 33.01 36.80 30.70
CA PRO A 537 34.47 36.65 30.55
C PRO A 537 35.31 37.06 31.77
N ALA A 538 36.57 36.62 31.77
CA ALA A 538 37.68 37.29 32.46
C ALA A 538 39.03 37.04 31.75
N SER A 539 39.75 38.12 31.49
CA SER A 539 41.20 38.21 31.23
C SER A 539 41.86 38.86 32.48
N PRO A 540 43.20 39.05 32.64
CA PRO A 540 44.30 38.97 31.64
C PRO A 540 45.67 38.41 32.14
N GLY A 541 46.66 38.37 31.22
CA GLY A 541 48.11 38.33 31.51
C GLY A 541 48.76 36.93 31.54
N THR A 542 50.04 36.72 31.17
CA THR A 542 51.09 37.62 30.61
C THR A 542 52.25 36.80 29.98
N GLY A 543 52.68 37.18 28.76
CA GLY A 543 54.06 37.05 28.22
C GLY A 543 54.66 35.67 27.90
N ASP A 544 55.74 35.55 27.09
CA ASP A 544 56.28 36.44 26.04
C ASP A 544 57.36 35.70 25.19
N SER A 545 57.85 36.33 24.10
CA SER A 545 58.94 35.91 23.17
C SER A 545 58.65 34.70 22.26
N GLY A 546 59.08 34.62 20.99
CA GLY A 546 59.77 35.52 20.03
C GLY A 546 59.84 34.73 18.69
N THR A 547 59.91 35.29 17.47
CA THR A 547 60.61 36.48 16.98
C THR A 547 59.93 36.99 15.68
N ALA A 548 59.95 38.30 15.42
CA ALA A 548 59.52 38.95 14.17
C ALA A 548 60.63 38.87 13.07
N PRO A 549 60.62 39.62 11.94
CA PRO A 549 59.60 40.50 11.29
C PRO A 549 59.39 40.16 9.78
N SER A 550 58.67 40.86 8.90
CA SER A 550 57.47 41.73 8.87
C SER A 550 57.40 42.41 7.47
N THR A 551 56.22 42.42 6.82
CA THR A 551 55.74 43.44 5.82
C THR A 551 56.51 43.66 4.48
N PRO A 552 55.97 44.40 3.48
CA PRO A 552 54.57 44.86 3.20
C PRO A 552 53.99 44.18 1.90
N VAL A 553 52.69 44.11 1.53
CA VAL A 553 51.48 45.01 1.49
C VAL A 553 51.24 45.73 0.13
N ILE A 554 50.16 45.30 -0.57
CA ILE A 554 49.27 45.99 -1.56
C ILE A 554 49.72 46.29 -3.02
N GLY A 555 48.80 46.01 -3.97
CA GLY A 555 48.71 46.57 -5.34
C GLY A 555 49.48 45.79 -6.42
N GLY A 556 49.11 45.73 -7.71
CA GLY A 556 48.01 46.28 -8.52
C GLY A 556 48.25 45.92 -10.01
N SER A 557 47.26 46.03 -10.92
CA SER A 557 47.39 45.73 -12.37
C SER A 557 48.44 46.63 -13.07
N ASP A 558 49.13 46.29 -14.18
CA ASP A 558 48.58 45.96 -15.52
C ASP A 558 49.71 45.76 -16.59
N LYS A 559 49.47 45.02 -17.69
CA LYS A 559 50.15 45.06 -19.04
C LYS A 559 51.65 44.60 -19.20
N PRO A 560 52.23 44.51 -20.44
CA PRO A 560 51.78 43.75 -21.63
C PRO A 560 52.92 43.02 -22.43
N GLY A 561 52.59 42.19 -23.44
CA GLY A 561 53.52 41.65 -24.47
C GLY A 561 52.78 40.69 -25.43
N VAL A 562 52.66 40.92 -26.76
CA VAL A 562 53.68 40.90 -27.85
C VAL A 562 54.18 39.47 -28.09
N ASP A 563 53.54 38.67 -28.95
CA ASP A 563 53.73 38.54 -30.43
C ASP A 563 54.80 37.46 -30.78
N GLU A 564 54.88 36.82 -31.96
CA GLU A 564 54.51 37.32 -33.30
C GLU A 564 54.10 36.23 -34.33
N ARG A 565 52.95 36.48 -34.97
CA ARG A 565 52.48 36.24 -36.37
C ARG A 565 53.20 35.28 -37.36
N ALA A 566 52.39 34.45 -38.04
CA ALA A 566 52.51 34.16 -39.49
C ALA A 566 51.14 33.79 -40.12
N GLN A 567 50.92 34.17 -41.39
CA GLN A 567 49.72 34.00 -42.25
C GLN A 567 50.11 34.44 -43.71
N PRO A 568 49.27 34.41 -44.77
CA PRO A 568 47.99 33.69 -45.06
C PRO A 568 47.96 33.07 -46.51
N ALA A 569 46.79 32.59 -47.01
CA ALA A 569 46.25 32.89 -48.37
C ALA A 569 44.89 32.20 -48.74
N GLU A 570 43.85 33.03 -48.91
CA GLU A 570 42.71 33.08 -49.87
C GLU A 570 41.94 31.90 -50.54
N ALA A 571 40.66 32.22 -50.81
CA ALA A 571 39.75 31.82 -51.91
C ALA A 571 38.86 30.54 -51.82
N GLY A 572 37.56 30.70 -52.19
CA GLY A 572 36.61 29.63 -52.59
C GLY A 572 36.38 29.64 -54.11
N PRO A 573 35.26 29.11 -54.69
CA PRO A 573 34.06 28.46 -54.10
C PRO A 573 33.73 27.09 -54.76
N LEU A 574 32.45 26.63 -54.67
CA LEU A 574 31.72 25.60 -55.46
C LEU A 574 31.31 24.28 -54.74
N GLU A 575 30.05 23.88 -54.99
CA GLU A 575 29.47 22.52 -54.80
C GLU A 575 29.85 21.60 -56.01
N PRO A 576 29.35 20.35 -56.16
CA PRO A 576 28.70 19.42 -55.21
C PRO A 576 29.43 18.05 -55.12
N GLY A 577 29.01 17.17 -54.20
CA GLY A 577 29.59 15.82 -54.04
C GLY A 577 28.61 14.81 -53.43
N ASP A 578 27.91 14.10 -54.29
CA ASP A 578 26.82 13.16 -53.97
C ASP A 578 27.31 11.74 -53.62
N LEU A 579 26.37 10.84 -53.27
CA LEU A 579 26.47 9.38 -53.10
C LEU A 579 26.92 8.84 -51.70
N GLY A 580 26.12 8.00 -51.03
CA GLY A 580 24.76 7.60 -51.39
C GLY A 580 24.02 6.60 -50.49
N ARG A 581 22.69 6.66 -50.61
CA ARG A 581 21.67 5.58 -50.61
C ARG A 581 21.93 4.33 -49.74
N SER A 582 20.97 3.89 -48.93
CA SER A 582 19.68 3.43 -49.49
C SER A 582 18.52 3.39 -48.49
N CYS A 583 17.43 4.08 -48.82
CA CYS A 583 16.07 3.68 -48.46
C CYS A 583 15.35 3.26 -49.74
N SER A 584 14.66 2.12 -49.72
CA SER A 584 13.85 1.64 -50.84
C SER A 584 12.36 1.70 -50.51
N SER A 585 11.65 2.57 -51.21
CA SER A 585 10.19 2.56 -51.34
C SER A 585 9.85 2.35 -52.80
N LEU A 586 8.79 1.59 -53.10
CA LEU A 586 8.01 1.81 -54.32
C LEU A 586 6.54 1.39 -54.11
N GLN A 587 5.68 2.02 -54.89
CA GLN A 587 4.23 2.09 -54.70
C GLN A 587 3.48 1.03 -55.52
N ALA A 588 2.22 0.79 -55.15
CA ALA A 588 1.17 0.34 -56.08
C ALA A 588 -0.12 1.15 -55.81
N SER A 589 -0.98 1.27 -56.82
CA SER A 589 -1.87 2.43 -57.00
C SER A 589 -3.39 2.17 -56.86
N ALA A 590 -4.05 3.19 -56.31
CA ALA A 590 -5.46 3.62 -56.40
C ALA A 590 -6.59 2.72 -56.96
N THR A 591 -7.72 2.73 -56.25
CA THR A 591 -9.08 2.86 -56.81
C THR A 591 -10.02 3.51 -55.78
N CYS A 592 -11.01 4.30 -56.23
CA CYS A 592 -11.93 5.10 -55.40
C CYS A 592 -13.40 4.78 -55.80
N SER A 593 -14.50 5.19 -55.13
CA SER A 593 -14.82 6.24 -54.14
C SER A 593 -16.10 5.80 -53.36
N PRO A 594 -16.81 6.60 -52.53
CA PRO A 594 -16.49 7.87 -51.86
C PRO A 594 -16.75 7.88 -50.33
N SER A 595 -16.28 8.94 -49.67
CA SER A 595 -16.46 9.21 -48.24
C SER A 595 -17.81 9.85 -47.87
N HIS A 596 -18.47 9.38 -46.81
CA HIS A 596 -19.33 10.23 -45.97
C HIS A 596 -18.52 10.74 -44.77
N ALA A 597 -18.16 12.02 -44.77
CA ALA A 597 -17.49 12.65 -43.63
C ALA A 597 -18.51 12.93 -42.52
N SER A 598 -18.64 12.00 -41.56
CA SER A 598 -19.30 12.27 -40.28
C SER A 598 -18.28 12.90 -39.32
N ILE A 599 -18.36 14.21 -39.14
CA ILE A 599 -17.67 14.92 -38.06
C ILE A 599 -18.25 14.39 -36.74
N LYS A 600 -17.49 13.55 -36.02
CA LYS A 600 -17.83 13.18 -34.63
C LYS A 600 -17.36 14.29 -33.71
N GLU A 601 -18.30 15.06 -33.19
CA GLU A 601 -18.05 16.10 -32.20
C GLU A 601 -17.44 15.51 -30.91
N PRO A 602 -16.47 16.20 -30.28
CA PRO A 602 -15.95 15.81 -28.98
C PRO A 602 -16.99 16.07 -27.88
N THR A 603 -17.30 15.05 -27.09
CA THR A 603 -18.38 15.09 -26.09
C THR A 603 -18.10 16.08 -24.95
N PRO A 604 -19.06 16.94 -24.56
CA PRO A 604 -18.88 17.87 -23.45
C PRO A 604 -18.81 17.16 -22.08
N SER A 605 -18.30 17.88 -21.07
CA SER A 605 -18.13 17.39 -19.69
C SER A 605 -19.48 17.28 -18.96
N ILE A 606 -20.14 16.12 -19.09
CA ILE A 606 -21.42 15.82 -18.45
C ILE A 606 -21.33 15.98 -16.92
N ALA A 607 -20.22 15.58 -16.29
CA ALA A 607 -20.05 15.63 -14.82
C ALA A 607 -19.99 17.07 -14.25
N SER A 608 -19.56 18.07 -15.02
CA SER A 608 -19.57 19.46 -14.55
C SER A 608 -20.97 20.08 -14.60
N ASP A 609 -21.75 19.73 -15.62
CA ASP A 609 -23.07 20.33 -15.85
C ASP A 609 -24.18 19.62 -15.05
N ILE A 610 -23.94 18.41 -14.55
CA ILE A 610 -24.78 17.77 -13.52
C ILE A 610 -24.42 18.28 -12.11
N SER A 611 -23.15 18.59 -11.82
CA SER A 611 -22.75 19.07 -10.49
C SER A 611 -23.05 20.55 -10.23
N LEU A 612 -23.23 21.37 -11.28
CA LEU A 612 -23.61 22.78 -11.19
C LEU A 612 -25.02 22.99 -10.58
N PRO A 613 -26.11 22.37 -11.11
CA PRO A 613 -27.44 22.47 -10.51
C PRO A 613 -27.48 22.04 -9.05
N ILE A 614 -26.81 20.92 -8.71
CA ILE A 614 -26.79 20.37 -7.35
C ILE A 614 -26.07 21.34 -6.39
N ALA A 615 -24.88 21.84 -6.74
CA ALA A 615 -24.14 22.77 -5.89
C ALA A 615 -24.85 24.13 -5.70
N THR A 616 -25.56 24.62 -6.73
CA THR A 616 -26.41 25.82 -6.62
C THR A 616 -27.69 25.53 -5.79
N GLN A 617 -28.25 24.32 -5.87
CA GLN A 617 -29.40 23.91 -5.06
C GLN A 617 -29.06 23.71 -3.58
N GLU A 618 -27.90 23.14 -3.26
CA GLU A 618 -27.37 23.07 -1.88
C GLU A 618 -27.14 24.46 -1.29
N LEU A 619 -26.59 25.40 -2.07
CA LEU A 619 -26.40 26.79 -1.65
C LEU A 619 -27.73 27.47 -1.35
N ARG A 620 -28.74 27.28 -2.21
CA ARG A 620 -30.14 27.75 -1.98
C ARG A 620 -30.76 27.18 -0.71
N GLN A 621 -30.54 25.89 -0.43
CA GLN A 621 -31.05 25.26 0.79
C GLN A 621 -30.38 25.85 2.04
N ARG A 622 -29.07 26.09 2.01
CA ARG A 622 -28.34 26.76 3.12
C ARG A 622 -28.77 28.21 3.33
N LEU A 623 -28.95 28.99 2.26
CA LEU A 623 -29.46 30.37 2.37
C LEU A 623 -30.82 30.43 3.08
N ARG A 624 -31.76 29.53 2.73
CA ARG A 624 -33.07 29.43 3.39
C ARG A 624 -33.00 29.00 4.86
N GLN A 625 -31.94 28.31 5.29
CA GLN A 625 -31.72 27.99 6.70
C GLN A 625 -31.23 29.21 7.49
N LEU A 626 -30.44 30.08 6.84
CA LEU A 626 -29.90 31.32 7.43
C LEU A 626 -30.95 32.45 7.48
N GLU A 627 -31.83 32.55 6.50
CA GLU A 627 -32.89 33.59 6.42
C GLU A 627 -33.91 33.55 7.58
N ASN A 628 -33.98 32.46 8.34
CA ASN A 628 -34.82 32.36 9.54
C ASN A 628 -34.30 33.20 10.73
N GLY A 629 -33.13 33.86 10.60
CA GLY A 629 -32.57 34.80 11.57
C GLY A 629 -32.49 36.24 11.04
N THR A 630 -33.59 36.99 11.14
CA THR A 630 -33.73 38.47 11.10
C THR A 630 -32.69 39.32 10.31
N THR A 631 -33.08 39.79 9.11
CA THR A 631 -32.78 41.13 8.49
C THR A 631 -31.30 41.57 8.29
N LEU A 632 -30.89 42.34 7.26
CA LEU A 632 -31.57 43.17 6.25
C LEU A 632 -30.70 43.18 4.96
N GLY A 633 -31.26 43.49 3.79
CA GLY A 633 -30.64 43.16 2.49
C GLY A 633 -29.30 43.84 2.14
N GLN A 634 -28.27 43.02 1.94
CA GLN A 634 -27.09 43.21 1.07
C GLN A 634 -26.53 41.81 0.70
N SER A 635 -25.81 41.67 -0.43
CA SER A 635 -25.40 40.41 -1.07
C SER A 635 -25.00 39.28 -0.09
N PRO A 636 -25.83 38.23 0.13
CA PRO A 636 -25.64 37.30 1.25
C PRO A 636 -24.44 36.35 1.09
N LEU A 637 -23.77 36.35 -0.06
CA LEU A 637 -22.68 35.41 -0.41
C LEU A 637 -21.28 36.06 -0.39
N GLY A 638 -21.18 37.35 -0.08
CA GLY A 638 -19.92 38.09 -0.07
C GLY A 638 -19.46 38.57 -1.44
N GLN A 639 -18.20 39.01 -1.50
CA GLN A 639 -17.59 39.62 -2.69
C GLN A 639 -16.17 39.09 -2.95
N VAL A 640 -15.74 39.09 -4.21
CA VAL A 640 -14.36 38.75 -4.64
C VAL A 640 -13.70 39.92 -5.37
N GLN A 641 -12.45 40.24 -5.02
CA GLN A 641 -11.67 41.26 -5.71
C GLN A 641 -10.77 40.62 -6.77
N LEU A 642 -10.90 41.06 -8.01
CA LEU A 642 -10.13 40.56 -9.14
C LEU A 642 -9.45 41.71 -9.89
N THR A 643 -8.22 41.48 -10.33
CA THR A 643 -7.60 42.25 -11.41
C THR A 643 -7.65 41.44 -12.70
N VAL A 644 -8.18 42.02 -13.77
CA VAL A 644 -8.29 41.34 -15.09
C VAL A 644 -7.60 42.21 -16.14
N ARG A 645 -6.62 41.65 -16.85
CA ARG A 645 -5.88 42.36 -17.91
C ARG A 645 -5.38 41.42 -19.00
N HIS A 646 -5.36 41.86 -20.25
CA HIS A 646 -4.79 41.12 -21.38
C HIS A 646 -3.46 41.73 -21.83
N SER A 647 -2.48 40.87 -22.09
CA SER A 647 -1.16 41.23 -22.58
C SER A 647 -1.05 40.85 -24.06
N SER A 648 -1.39 41.79 -24.95
CA SER A 648 -1.40 41.56 -26.41
C SER A 648 -0.06 41.06 -26.94
N GLN A 649 1.05 41.62 -26.44
CA GLN A 649 2.41 41.17 -26.80
C GLN A 649 2.71 39.70 -26.45
N ARG A 650 2.02 39.13 -25.45
CA ARG A 650 2.24 37.75 -24.96
C ARG A 650 1.07 36.81 -25.25
N ASN A 651 0.03 37.27 -25.93
CA ASN A 651 -1.23 36.53 -26.17
C ASN A 651 -1.75 35.81 -24.91
N LYS A 652 -1.83 36.55 -23.79
CA LYS A 652 -2.24 36.03 -22.48
C LYS A 652 -3.22 36.95 -21.78
N LEU A 653 -4.34 36.38 -21.33
CA LEU A 653 -5.17 36.96 -20.28
C LEU A 653 -4.53 36.64 -18.92
N VAL A 654 -4.34 37.66 -18.10
CA VAL A 654 -3.86 37.55 -16.72
C VAL A 654 -4.99 37.94 -15.78
N VAL A 655 -5.31 37.04 -14.84
CA VAL A 655 -6.31 37.26 -13.79
C VAL A 655 -5.62 37.14 -12.44
N VAL A 656 -5.61 38.21 -11.64
CA VAL A 656 -5.15 38.16 -10.25
C VAL A 656 -6.36 38.07 -9.34
N VAL A 657 -6.39 37.04 -8.49
CA VAL A 657 -7.36 36.90 -7.40
C VAL A 657 -6.72 37.49 -6.16
N HIS A 658 -7.21 38.65 -5.71
CA HIS A 658 -6.64 39.38 -4.58
C HIS A 658 -7.18 38.86 -3.25
N SER A 659 -8.47 39.04 -3.01
CA SER A 659 -9.12 38.67 -1.75
C SER A 659 -10.62 38.39 -1.96
N CYS A 660 -11.25 37.81 -0.95
CA CYS A 660 -12.71 37.85 -0.80
C CYS A 660 -13.07 38.51 0.52
N ARG A 661 -14.30 39.00 0.65
CA ARG A 661 -14.82 39.57 1.89
C ARG A 661 -16.28 39.21 2.12
N ASN A 662 -16.69 39.17 3.38
CA ASN A 662 -18.06 38.91 3.84
C ASN A 662 -18.65 37.60 3.29
N LEU A 663 -17.85 36.54 3.15
CA LEU A 663 -18.33 35.22 2.73
C LEU A 663 -19.24 34.58 3.79
N ILE A 664 -20.14 33.69 3.39
CA ILE A 664 -20.92 32.87 4.35
C ILE A 664 -20.02 31.92 5.14
N ALA A 665 -20.38 31.73 6.41
CA ALA A 665 -19.80 30.69 7.27
C ALA A 665 -20.41 29.33 6.92
N PHE A 666 -19.56 28.30 6.81
CA PHE A 666 -19.97 26.91 6.61
C PHE A 666 -20.04 26.11 7.93
N SER A 667 -19.40 26.63 8.98
CA SER A 667 -19.35 26.05 10.33
C SER A 667 -19.29 27.17 11.38
N GLU A 668 -19.45 26.85 12.66
CA GLU A 668 -19.27 27.83 13.77
C GLU A 668 -17.85 28.45 13.78
N ASP A 669 -16.86 27.71 13.30
CA ASP A 669 -15.45 28.12 13.13
C ASP A 669 -15.18 28.93 11.85
N GLY A 670 -16.21 29.24 11.06
CA GLY A 670 -16.11 29.96 9.79
C GLY A 670 -16.06 29.06 8.56
N SER A 671 -15.23 29.44 7.58
CA SER A 671 -15.11 28.79 6.28
C SER A 671 -13.63 28.60 5.88
N ASP A 672 -13.37 27.61 5.03
CA ASP A 672 -12.09 27.32 4.38
C ASP A 672 -12.15 27.66 2.87
N PRO A 673 -12.22 28.95 2.47
CA PRO A 673 -12.46 29.36 1.09
C PRO A 673 -11.25 29.17 0.15
N TYR A 674 -11.56 28.83 -1.11
CA TYR A 674 -10.67 28.97 -2.26
C TYR A 674 -11.44 29.42 -3.50
N VAL A 675 -10.76 30.05 -4.45
CA VAL A 675 -11.36 30.54 -5.71
C VAL A 675 -10.96 29.64 -6.87
N ARG A 676 -11.93 29.26 -7.71
CA ARG A 676 -11.75 28.50 -8.95
C ARG A 676 -12.07 29.38 -10.16
N LEU A 677 -11.25 29.31 -11.20
CA LEU A 677 -11.46 30.02 -12.47
C LEU A 677 -11.64 29.04 -13.65
N TYR A 678 -12.52 29.39 -14.59
CA TYR A 678 -12.59 28.85 -15.97
C TYR A 678 -12.72 29.99 -16.98
N LEU A 679 -12.27 29.78 -18.21
CA LEU A 679 -12.42 30.73 -19.32
C LEU A 679 -13.39 30.16 -20.37
N LEU A 680 -14.68 30.41 -20.14
CA LEU A 680 -15.79 29.86 -20.92
C LEU A 680 -15.69 30.26 -22.41
N PRO A 681 -16.09 29.38 -23.35
CA PRO A 681 -16.84 28.13 -23.16
C PRO A 681 -16.01 26.93 -22.67
N ASP A 682 -14.70 27.09 -22.45
CA ASP A 682 -13.84 25.98 -22.03
C ASP A 682 -14.04 25.60 -20.55
N LYS A 683 -14.94 24.63 -20.32
CA LYS A 683 -15.19 23.97 -19.02
C LYS A 683 -14.29 22.73 -18.79
N ARG A 684 -13.35 22.41 -19.69
CA ARG A 684 -12.51 21.19 -19.57
C ARG A 684 -11.60 21.29 -18.36
N ARG A 685 -11.33 20.16 -17.67
CA ARG A 685 -10.49 20.14 -16.45
C ARG A 685 -9.08 20.75 -16.67
N SER A 686 -8.52 20.67 -17.88
CA SER A 686 -7.24 21.29 -18.28
C SER A 686 -7.25 22.83 -18.29
N GLY A 687 -8.42 23.45 -18.54
CA GLY A 687 -8.62 24.90 -18.50
C GLY A 687 -8.81 25.47 -17.09
N ARG A 688 -8.92 24.62 -16.05
CA ARG A 688 -9.17 25.05 -14.66
C ARG A 688 -7.96 25.77 -14.07
N ARG A 689 -8.20 26.82 -13.29
CA ARG A 689 -7.23 27.38 -12.33
C ARG A 689 -7.88 27.44 -10.94
N LYS A 690 -7.08 27.42 -9.88
CA LYS A 690 -7.55 27.59 -8.49
C LYS A 690 -6.49 28.23 -7.59
N THR A 691 -6.92 28.94 -6.55
CA THR A 691 -6.04 29.42 -5.48
C THR A 691 -5.69 28.30 -4.49
N HIS A 692 -4.74 28.56 -3.60
CA HIS A 692 -4.67 27.86 -2.31
C HIS A 692 -5.96 28.07 -1.48
N VAL A 693 -6.14 27.21 -0.47
CA VAL A 693 -7.23 27.31 0.51
C VAL A 693 -6.76 28.17 1.68
N SER A 694 -7.50 29.24 2.01
CA SER A 694 -7.34 29.93 3.28
C SER A 694 -8.22 29.24 4.32
N LYS A 695 -7.75 29.05 5.56
CA LYS A 695 -8.50 28.33 6.60
C LYS A 695 -9.20 29.27 7.59
N LYS A 696 -10.36 28.84 8.10
CA LYS A 696 -11.15 29.51 9.16
C LYS A 696 -11.28 31.03 8.99
N THR A 697 -11.67 31.48 7.79
CA THR A 697 -11.82 32.90 7.46
C THR A 697 -12.95 33.17 6.47
N LEU A 698 -13.69 34.25 6.70
CA LEU A 698 -14.70 34.79 5.79
C LEU A 698 -14.14 35.93 4.91
N ASN A 699 -12.89 36.32 5.15
CA ASN A 699 -12.19 37.41 4.47
C ASN A 699 -10.78 36.95 4.02
N PRO A 700 -10.67 35.95 3.13
CA PRO A 700 -9.38 35.41 2.69
C PRO A 700 -8.62 36.38 1.78
N VAL A 701 -7.29 36.38 1.91
CA VAL A 701 -6.36 37.08 1.02
C VAL A 701 -5.51 36.03 0.30
N PHE A 702 -5.45 36.12 -1.03
CA PHE A 702 -4.87 35.12 -1.92
C PHE A 702 -3.71 35.65 -2.76
N ASP A 703 -3.81 36.89 -3.25
CA ASP A 703 -2.87 37.59 -4.17
C ASP A 703 -2.21 36.70 -5.25
N GLN A 704 -3.00 35.85 -5.90
CA GLN A 704 -2.53 34.85 -6.87
C GLN A 704 -2.87 35.24 -8.31
N SER A 705 -1.84 35.29 -9.16
CA SER A 705 -1.94 35.56 -10.60
C SER A 705 -2.06 34.28 -11.42
N PHE A 706 -3.01 34.25 -12.37
CA PHE A 706 -3.27 33.15 -13.28
C PHE A 706 -3.23 33.58 -14.73
N ASP A 707 -2.48 32.85 -15.55
CA ASP A 707 -2.39 33.06 -17.00
C ASP A 707 -3.29 32.08 -17.78
N PHE A 708 -3.98 32.63 -18.79
CA PHE A 708 -4.64 31.88 -19.86
C PHE A 708 -4.06 32.32 -21.21
N SER A 709 -3.52 31.37 -21.98
CA SER A 709 -3.03 31.63 -23.34
C SER A 709 -4.25 31.79 -24.28
N VAL A 710 -4.50 33.02 -24.72
CA VAL A 710 -5.67 33.39 -25.55
C VAL A 710 -5.37 34.72 -26.27
N SER A 711 -5.77 34.84 -27.53
CA SER A 711 -5.58 36.08 -28.31
C SER A 711 -6.57 37.19 -27.89
N LEU A 712 -6.25 38.45 -28.14
CA LEU A 712 -7.13 39.58 -27.77
C LEU A 712 -8.53 39.50 -28.43
N PRO A 713 -8.67 39.23 -29.74
CA PRO A 713 -9.99 39.12 -30.38
C PRO A 713 -10.79 37.91 -29.88
N GLU A 714 -10.11 36.85 -29.43
CA GLU A 714 -10.76 35.65 -28.92
C GLU A 714 -11.25 35.83 -27.49
N VAL A 715 -10.45 36.45 -26.61
CA VAL A 715 -10.83 36.66 -25.21
C VAL A 715 -12.04 37.60 -25.09
N GLN A 716 -12.19 38.58 -25.98
CA GLN A 716 -13.35 39.47 -26.03
C GLN A 716 -14.68 38.73 -26.27
N ARG A 717 -14.65 37.50 -26.83
CA ARG A 717 -15.83 36.64 -27.01
C ARG A 717 -16.01 35.60 -25.90
N ARG A 718 -15.22 35.68 -24.82
CA ARG A 718 -15.22 34.71 -23.71
C ARG A 718 -15.68 35.35 -22.39
N THR A 719 -16.06 34.48 -21.46
CA THR A 719 -16.51 34.86 -20.12
C THR A 719 -15.63 34.15 -19.09
N LEU A 720 -15.12 34.90 -18.12
CA LEU A 720 -14.41 34.34 -16.98
C LEU A 720 -15.42 33.87 -15.93
N ASP A 721 -15.48 32.56 -15.68
CA ASP A 721 -16.28 31.96 -14.61
C ASP A 721 -15.42 31.86 -13.34
N VAL A 722 -15.85 32.54 -12.29
CA VAL A 722 -15.17 32.63 -10.99
C VAL A 722 -16.10 32.04 -9.93
N ALA A 723 -15.69 30.96 -9.27
CA ALA A 723 -16.46 30.34 -8.20
C ALA A 723 -15.65 30.22 -6.93
N VAL A 724 -16.15 30.81 -5.84
CA VAL A 724 -15.61 30.68 -4.49
C VAL A 724 -16.23 29.45 -3.84
N LYS A 725 -15.42 28.59 -3.22
CA LYS A 725 -15.82 27.28 -2.70
C LYS A 725 -15.22 27.01 -1.33
N ASN A 726 -15.96 26.28 -0.50
CA ASN A 726 -15.48 25.81 0.80
C ASN A 726 -14.77 24.47 0.66
N SER A 727 -13.59 24.34 1.29
CA SER A 727 -12.75 23.15 1.26
C SER A 727 -12.80 22.39 2.60
N GLY A 728 -13.93 21.72 2.87
CA GLY A 728 -14.07 20.88 4.07
C GLY A 728 -13.02 19.76 4.19
N GLY A 729 -12.86 19.25 5.43
CA GLY A 729 -11.89 18.21 5.79
C GLY A 729 -12.15 16.84 5.16
N PHE A 730 -11.36 15.83 5.55
CA PHE A 730 -11.39 14.50 4.93
C PHE A 730 -12.77 13.81 5.03
N LEU A 731 -13.53 14.06 6.10
CA LEU A 731 -14.86 13.46 6.35
C LEU A 731 -16.01 14.47 6.50
N SER A 732 -15.78 15.77 6.32
CA SER A 732 -16.78 16.80 6.66
C SER A 732 -17.80 17.04 5.54
N LYS A 733 -19.06 17.30 5.92
CA LYS A 733 -20.18 17.66 5.01
C LYS A 733 -20.08 19.11 4.49
N ASP A 734 -18.97 19.77 4.76
CA ASP A 734 -18.78 21.22 4.62
C ASP A 734 -18.08 21.59 3.30
N LYS A 735 -18.07 20.68 2.33
CA LYS A 735 -17.65 21.00 0.96
C LYS A 735 -18.84 21.58 0.22
N GLY A 736 -18.65 22.70 -0.48
CA GLY A 736 -19.72 23.32 -1.26
C GLY A 736 -19.36 24.63 -1.94
N LEU A 737 -20.35 25.20 -2.65
CA LEU A 737 -20.23 26.52 -3.28
C LEU A 737 -20.50 27.61 -2.23
N LEU A 738 -19.61 28.61 -2.15
CA LEU A 738 -19.82 29.82 -1.35
C LEU A 738 -20.45 30.93 -2.18
N GLY A 739 -20.14 30.99 -3.48
CA GLY A 739 -20.74 31.92 -4.42
C GLY A 739 -19.98 31.98 -5.74
N LYS A 740 -20.52 32.69 -6.74
CA LYS A 740 -20.00 32.71 -8.10
C LYS A 740 -20.15 34.09 -8.74
N VAL A 741 -19.30 34.41 -9.72
CA VAL A 741 -19.50 35.55 -10.64
C VAL A 741 -19.02 35.19 -12.05
N LEU A 742 -19.76 35.65 -13.05
CA LEU A 742 -19.40 35.59 -14.46
C LEU A 742 -18.95 36.98 -14.92
N VAL A 743 -17.68 37.11 -15.32
CA VAL A 743 -17.11 38.36 -15.82
C VAL A 743 -17.00 38.30 -17.34
N GLY A 744 -17.82 39.07 -18.04
CA GLY A 744 -17.70 39.25 -19.49
C GLY A 744 -16.43 40.01 -19.85
N LEU A 745 -15.69 39.55 -20.84
CA LEU A 745 -14.37 40.09 -21.20
C LEU A 745 -14.39 40.96 -22.47
N ALA A 746 -15.58 41.34 -22.94
CA ALA A 746 -15.82 42.08 -24.19
C ALA A 746 -15.45 43.57 -24.17
N SER A 747 -14.76 44.06 -23.13
CA SER A 747 -14.36 45.48 -23.01
C SER A 747 -13.07 45.77 -23.78
N GLU A 748 -12.99 46.94 -24.42
CA GLU A 748 -11.75 47.45 -25.03
C GLU A 748 -10.69 47.83 -23.99
N GLU A 749 -11.10 48.09 -22.74
CA GLU A 749 -10.22 48.46 -21.63
C GLU A 749 -9.38 47.29 -21.09
N LEU A 750 -9.62 46.06 -21.57
CA LEU A 750 -8.92 44.85 -21.15
C LEU A 750 -7.39 44.94 -21.29
N THR A 751 -6.88 45.78 -22.19
CA THR A 751 -5.44 46.02 -22.39
C THR A 751 -4.80 46.91 -21.33
N LYS A 752 -5.54 47.89 -20.78
CA LYS A 752 -5.14 48.67 -19.59
C LYS A 752 -5.28 47.81 -18.33
N GLY A 753 -6.35 47.01 -18.31
CA GLY A 753 -6.75 46.21 -17.16
C GLY A 753 -7.47 47.03 -16.10
N TRP A 754 -8.25 46.35 -15.28
CA TRP A 754 -8.95 46.97 -14.15
C TRP A 754 -8.87 46.06 -12.91
N THR A 755 -9.02 46.66 -11.74
CA THR A 755 -9.17 45.97 -10.45
C THR A 755 -10.50 46.39 -9.85
N GLN A 756 -11.41 45.44 -9.60
CA GLN A 756 -12.70 45.74 -8.98
C GLN A 756 -13.20 44.62 -8.08
N TRP A 757 -14.11 44.98 -7.17
CA TRP A 757 -14.91 44.05 -6.38
C TRP A 757 -16.10 43.56 -7.20
N TYR A 758 -16.39 42.27 -7.08
CA TYR A 758 -17.51 41.61 -7.71
C TYR A 758 -18.38 40.95 -6.64
N ASP A 759 -19.67 41.26 -6.64
CA ASP A 759 -20.66 40.54 -5.84
C ASP A 759 -20.76 39.07 -6.29
N LEU A 760 -20.82 38.18 -5.30
CA LEU A 760 -21.05 36.76 -5.54
C LEU A 760 -22.56 36.47 -5.54
N THR A 761 -23.00 35.71 -6.54
CA THR A 761 -24.38 35.21 -6.68
C THR A 761 -24.39 33.69 -6.81
N GLU A 762 -25.57 33.08 -6.75
CA GLU A 762 -25.72 31.61 -6.74
C GLU A 762 -25.35 30.94 -8.07
N ASP A 763 -25.60 31.65 -9.17
CA ASP A 763 -25.44 31.23 -10.56
C ASP A 763 -24.36 32.03 -11.31
N GLY A 764 -23.87 33.12 -10.71
CA GLY A 764 -22.86 34.02 -11.23
C GLY A 764 -23.38 35.12 -12.16
N THR A 765 -24.70 35.24 -12.37
CA THR A 765 -25.26 36.39 -13.11
C THR A 765 -25.48 37.56 -12.16
N ARG A 766 -25.49 38.80 -12.69
CA ARG A 766 -25.92 39.97 -11.90
C ARG A 766 -27.43 39.84 -11.63
N PRO A 767 -27.92 40.17 -10.43
CA PRO A 767 -29.36 40.20 -10.20
C PRO A 767 -30.02 41.18 -11.17
N HIS A 768 -31.07 40.73 -11.86
CA HIS A 768 -31.93 41.63 -12.61
C HIS A 768 -32.66 42.55 -11.63
N VAL A 769 -32.12 43.76 -11.43
CA VAL A 769 -32.92 44.88 -10.96
C VAL A 769 -33.84 45.26 -12.12
N VAL A 770 -35.07 44.72 -12.09
CA VAL A 770 -36.17 45.26 -12.88
C VAL A 770 -36.47 46.65 -12.27
N PRO A 771 -36.53 47.72 -13.09
CA PRO A 771 -36.84 49.07 -12.62
C PRO A 771 -38.30 49.20 -12.16
#